data_AF-A0A938ZCN8-F1
#
_entry.id   AF-A0A938ZCN8-F1
#
_cell.length_a   1.000
_cell.length_b   1.000
_cell.length_c   1.000
_cell.angle_alpha   90.00
_cell.angle_beta   90.00
_cell.angle_gamma   90.00
#
_symmetry.space_group_name_H-M   'P 1'
#
loop_
_entity.id
_entity.type
_entity.pdbx_description
1 polymer ?
#
loop_
_entity_poly.entity_id
_entity_poly.type
_entity_poly.pdbx_seq_one_letter_code
_entity_poly.pdbx_strand_id
1 'polypeptide(L)'
;MTDELLNERYALAIERIRQIPAEKSVPQPYRDFFAQMAQYLCKMDQIRSRIAEGYLKTASEEELAVFNREPYEDVIGERYETSYGNPAFAVRALGETHGRSLCCLYRELGNAVVWVYEDRLLELTAAMELYLELYAMFEEETLPSAQYVKESIYWYVSDYAEERQEYQVREIVDPSLHFVKDIVMESDLTDLRYLYQYGEYITENEKGTARFLNTFSQEEIDAMARTYTEGFRKCFLVARKDLSKKKTVSIRFHIGFERMIRAAILQFREMGLEPVISRGARRTWVAGASANKQYDYDHRNDEALYLNEDLVKRRLRAMQVKYDEYKELAGGYAGPAVVETFGEVPFEPVNKKQALHLNERQQKLRVGFQNEAGQIVNRYIKDDEYGYTIIAYPMPEIDPRYEKIFREIVKINTLDYEKYQRIQQYLIDALDEGASVHVLGKGENRTDLRVMLHHLNDPAKETNFENCVADCNIPVGEVFTSPSLTGTTGVLHVTGVYLNELYYRDLCLTLTDGMITAYDCANFEKEEDNRTYIEENLLYHHRTLPIGEFAIGTNTTAYVMAEQYSIAGKLPILIAEKMGPHFAMGDTCYAWAEDSPMYNPDGKEVIARENEVSAKRKEDPSKAYFGCHTDITIPYRELQSVAVEKADGTTIPLIEEGRFVLPGTEELNEPFG
;
A
#
# COMPACT_ATOMS: atom_id res chain seq x y z
N MET A 1 -0.18 -15.21 -29.95
CA MET A 1 -0.26 -14.36 -31.15
C MET A 1 1.15 -14.10 -31.66
N THR A 2 1.39 -14.01 -32.98
CA THR A 2 2.71 -13.63 -33.50
C THR A 2 2.89 -12.10 -33.44
N ASP A 3 4.14 -11.64 -33.30
CA ASP A 3 4.45 -10.21 -33.26
C ASP A 3 4.02 -9.48 -34.54
N GLU A 4 4.09 -10.14 -35.70
CA GLU A 4 3.61 -9.59 -36.98
C GLU A 4 2.11 -9.28 -36.96
N LEU A 5 1.28 -10.21 -36.45
CA LEU A 5 -0.18 -10.02 -36.36
C LEU A 5 -0.54 -8.90 -35.37
N LEU A 6 0.19 -8.80 -34.26
CA LEU A 6 -0.05 -7.73 -33.28
C LEU A 6 0.28 -6.35 -33.86
N ASN A 7 1.40 -6.23 -34.58
CA ASN A 7 1.77 -4.99 -35.24
C ASN A 7 0.77 -4.59 -36.35
N GLU A 8 0.24 -5.57 -37.10
CA GLU A 8 -0.80 -5.32 -38.10
C GLU A 8 -2.09 -4.81 -37.45
N ARG A 9 -2.57 -5.47 -36.37
CA ARG A 9 -3.75 -5.03 -35.61
C ARG A 9 -3.58 -3.61 -35.07
N TYR A 10 -2.42 -3.32 -34.48
CA TYR A 10 -2.09 -1.98 -34.00
C TYR A 10 -2.13 -0.94 -35.11
N ALA A 11 -1.47 -1.22 -36.25
CA ALA A 11 -1.41 -0.31 -37.39
C ALA A 11 -2.80 0.01 -37.95
N LEU A 12 -3.66 -1.00 -38.08
CA LEU A 12 -5.05 -0.83 -38.52
C LEU A 12 -5.87 -0.01 -37.51
N ALA A 13 -5.72 -0.31 -36.21
CA ALA A 13 -6.44 0.42 -35.17
C ALA A 13 -6.05 1.90 -35.14
N ILE A 14 -4.76 2.23 -35.13
CA ILE A 14 -4.31 3.62 -35.07
C ILE A 14 -4.62 4.38 -36.36
N GLU A 15 -4.57 3.74 -37.53
CA GLU A 15 -4.98 4.35 -38.80
C GLU A 15 -6.46 4.76 -38.76
N ARG A 16 -7.33 3.89 -38.25
CA ARG A 16 -8.76 4.20 -38.08
C ARG A 16 -8.97 5.32 -37.07
N ILE A 17 -8.30 5.27 -35.91
CA ILE A 17 -8.42 6.27 -34.85
C ILE A 17 -8.06 7.68 -35.35
N ARG A 18 -7.03 7.82 -36.19
CA ARG A 18 -6.62 9.12 -36.76
C ARG A 18 -7.72 9.81 -37.58
N GLN A 19 -8.69 9.07 -38.11
CA GLN A 19 -9.77 9.62 -38.93
C GLN A 19 -10.92 10.18 -38.09
N ILE A 20 -11.16 9.61 -36.90
CA ILE A 20 -12.32 9.89 -36.04
C ILE A 20 -12.51 11.38 -35.69
N PRO A 21 -11.47 12.17 -35.35
CA PRO A 21 -11.66 13.58 -34.98
C PRO A 21 -12.28 14.43 -36.09
N ALA A 22 -12.18 14.03 -37.36
CA ALA A 22 -12.76 14.73 -38.50
C ALA A 22 -14.20 14.26 -38.84
N GLU A 23 -14.62 13.13 -38.26
CA GLU A 23 -15.90 12.50 -38.57
C GLU A 23 -17.06 13.12 -37.79
N LYS A 24 -18.27 12.96 -38.35
CA LYS A 24 -19.50 13.52 -37.82
C LYS A 24 -20.62 12.48 -37.70
N SER A 25 -20.26 11.19 -37.78
CA SER A 25 -21.17 10.04 -37.70
C SER A 25 -21.75 9.89 -36.31
N VAL A 26 -20.92 9.91 -35.26
CA VAL A 26 -21.38 9.90 -33.87
C VAL A 26 -22.16 11.19 -33.54
N PRO A 27 -23.35 11.13 -32.92
CA PRO A 27 -24.12 12.31 -32.54
C PRO A 27 -23.52 13.04 -31.31
N GLN A 28 -23.84 14.33 -31.16
CA GLN A 28 -23.54 15.06 -29.92
C GLN A 28 -24.42 14.54 -28.77
N PRO A 29 -23.92 14.52 -27.51
CA PRO A 29 -22.62 15.02 -27.03
C PRO A 29 -21.46 14.01 -27.12
N TYR A 30 -21.71 12.77 -27.55
CA TYR A 30 -20.71 11.69 -27.52
C TYR A 30 -19.55 11.90 -28.50
N ARG A 31 -19.79 12.62 -29.59
CA ARG A 31 -18.75 12.96 -30.56
C ARG A 31 -17.55 13.64 -29.92
N ASP A 32 -17.80 14.57 -29.00
CA ASP A 32 -16.72 15.33 -28.34
C ASP A 32 -15.84 14.41 -27.50
N PHE A 33 -16.44 13.46 -26.77
CA PHE A 33 -15.71 12.42 -26.03
C PHE A 33 -14.85 11.56 -26.95
N PHE A 34 -15.43 10.98 -28.01
CA PHE A 34 -14.68 10.12 -28.92
C PHE A 34 -13.58 10.89 -29.65
N ALA A 35 -13.83 12.11 -30.11
CA ALA A 35 -12.82 12.93 -30.75
C ALA A 35 -11.65 13.24 -29.82
N GLN A 36 -11.91 13.58 -28.54
CA GLN A 36 -10.87 13.82 -27.54
C GLN A 36 -10.04 12.55 -27.29
N MET A 37 -10.69 11.41 -27.10
CA MET A 37 -9.97 10.15 -26.86
C MET A 37 -9.18 9.67 -28.08
N ALA A 38 -9.67 9.90 -29.30
CA ALA A 38 -8.89 9.65 -30.52
C ALA A 38 -7.63 10.53 -30.58
N GLN A 39 -7.74 11.82 -30.25
CA GLN A 39 -6.60 12.72 -30.19
C GLN A 39 -5.58 12.27 -29.14
N TYR A 40 -6.04 11.85 -27.96
CA TYR A 40 -5.19 11.29 -26.91
C TYR A 40 -4.43 10.05 -27.39
N LEU A 41 -5.12 9.09 -28.03
CA LEU A 41 -4.49 7.87 -28.55
C LEU A 41 -3.51 8.16 -29.70
N CYS A 42 -3.79 9.15 -30.55
CA CYS A 42 -2.83 9.63 -31.56
C CYS A 42 -1.59 10.25 -30.91
N LYS A 43 -1.76 10.97 -29.80
CA LYS A 43 -0.64 11.51 -29.01
C LYS A 43 0.21 10.39 -28.41
N MET A 44 -0.41 9.33 -27.91
CA MET A 44 0.32 8.15 -27.39
C MET A 44 1.16 7.45 -28.48
N ASP A 45 0.63 7.33 -29.70
CA ASP A 45 1.38 6.83 -30.86
C ASP A 45 2.56 7.73 -31.25
N GLN A 46 2.39 9.05 -31.19
CA GLN A 46 3.50 10.01 -31.39
C GLN A 46 4.58 9.87 -30.31
N ILE A 47 4.17 9.76 -29.04
CA ILE A 47 5.09 9.53 -27.92
C ILE A 47 5.88 8.23 -28.14
N ARG A 48 5.20 7.13 -28.49
CA ARG A 48 5.84 5.84 -28.81
C ARG A 48 6.89 5.98 -29.90
N SER A 49 6.56 6.68 -30.99
CA SER A 49 7.48 6.92 -32.10
C SER A 49 8.73 7.70 -31.66
N ARG A 50 8.54 8.77 -30.88
CA ARG A 50 9.66 9.58 -30.36
C ARG A 50 10.55 8.80 -29.39
N ILE A 51 9.95 7.95 -28.54
CA ILE A 51 10.72 7.06 -27.65
C ILE A 51 11.58 6.11 -28.49
N ALA A 52 11.02 5.49 -29.53
CA ALA A 52 11.75 4.60 -30.44
C ALA A 52 12.89 5.32 -31.20
N GLU A 53 12.72 6.61 -31.50
CA GLU A 53 13.76 7.47 -32.08
C GLU A 53 14.85 7.92 -31.08
N GLY A 54 14.72 7.53 -29.80
CA GLY A 54 15.70 7.84 -28.75
C GLY A 54 15.53 9.22 -28.10
N TYR A 55 14.36 9.86 -28.27
CA TYR A 55 14.11 11.22 -27.78
C TYR A 55 14.37 11.40 -26.27
N LEU A 56 14.04 10.39 -25.45
CA LEU A 56 14.26 10.39 -24.00
C LEU A 56 15.74 10.56 -23.60
N LYS A 57 16.67 10.19 -24.49
CA LYS A 57 18.13 10.28 -24.25
C LYS A 57 18.73 11.58 -24.78
N THR A 58 18.10 12.19 -25.78
CA THR A 58 18.66 13.35 -26.51
C THR A 58 18.07 14.68 -26.09
N ALA A 59 16.84 14.70 -25.58
CA ALA A 59 16.15 15.92 -25.18
C ALA A 59 16.77 16.58 -23.93
N SER A 60 16.56 17.89 -23.80
CA SER A 60 16.86 18.65 -22.57
C SER A 60 15.90 18.29 -21.44
N GLU A 61 16.27 18.62 -20.20
CA GLU A 61 15.40 18.39 -19.03
C GLU A 61 14.08 19.17 -19.15
N GLU A 62 14.13 20.41 -19.65
CA GLU A 62 12.94 21.24 -19.86
C GLU A 62 11.99 20.65 -20.91
N GLU A 63 12.55 20.14 -22.02
CA GLU A 63 11.77 19.46 -23.05
C GLU A 63 11.14 18.17 -22.54
N LEU A 64 11.87 17.40 -21.72
CA LEU A 64 11.35 16.18 -21.10
C LEU A 64 10.27 16.47 -20.06
N ALA A 65 10.40 17.56 -19.29
CA ALA A 65 9.38 17.98 -18.33
C ALA A 65 8.05 18.32 -19.03
N VAL A 66 8.11 18.99 -20.19
CA VAL A 66 6.91 19.24 -21.02
C VAL A 66 6.35 17.91 -21.56
N PHE A 67 7.22 17.09 -22.15
CA PHE A 67 6.86 15.79 -22.73
C PHE A 67 6.24 14.83 -21.71
N ASN A 68 6.68 14.88 -20.45
CA ASN A 68 6.16 14.07 -19.35
C ASN A 68 4.78 14.51 -18.87
N ARG A 69 4.50 15.82 -18.89
CA ARG A 69 3.22 16.39 -18.46
C ARG A 69 2.10 16.15 -19.47
N GLU A 70 2.47 16.10 -20.74
CA GLU A 70 1.60 16.01 -21.89
C GLU A 70 0.49 14.92 -21.81
N PRO A 71 0.75 13.67 -21.38
CA PRO A 71 -0.27 12.63 -21.22
C PRO A 71 -1.31 12.90 -20.12
N TYR A 72 -1.00 13.78 -19.16
CA TYR A 72 -1.79 14.00 -17.95
C TYR A 72 -2.53 15.34 -17.96
N GLU A 73 -2.40 16.12 -19.02
CA GLU A 73 -2.89 17.50 -19.10
C GLU A 73 -4.36 17.68 -18.72
N ASP A 74 -5.20 16.71 -19.04
CA ASP A 74 -6.65 16.78 -18.80
C ASP A 74 -7.02 16.51 -17.34
N VAL A 75 -6.14 15.88 -16.55
CA VAL A 75 -6.41 15.54 -15.14
C VAL A 75 -5.67 16.43 -14.16
N ILE A 76 -4.76 17.30 -14.61
CA ILE A 76 -3.98 18.16 -13.70
C ILE A 76 -4.79 19.39 -13.26
N GLY A 77 -4.86 19.60 -11.94
CA GLY A 77 -5.43 20.81 -11.33
C GLY A 77 -6.90 21.03 -11.72
N GLU A 78 -7.28 22.29 -11.94
CA GLU A 78 -8.67 22.67 -12.25
C GLU A 78 -9.20 22.09 -13.56
N ARG A 79 -8.32 21.65 -14.48
CA ARG A 79 -8.73 21.00 -15.74
C ARG A 79 -9.52 19.72 -15.49
N TYR A 80 -9.27 19.05 -14.37
CA TYR A 80 -9.99 17.85 -13.97
C TYR A 80 -11.50 18.10 -13.81
N GLU A 81 -11.93 19.29 -13.39
CA GLU A 81 -13.36 19.61 -13.25
C GLU A 81 -14.14 19.63 -14.57
N THR A 82 -13.40 19.69 -15.68
CA THR A 82 -13.93 19.62 -17.05
C THR A 82 -13.44 18.41 -17.85
N SER A 83 -12.82 17.43 -17.19
CA SER A 83 -12.33 16.21 -17.83
C SER A 83 -13.40 15.14 -17.91
N TYR A 84 -13.42 14.36 -18.99
CA TYR A 84 -14.22 13.13 -19.05
C TYR A 84 -13.74 12.05 -18.08
N GLY A 85 -12.56 12.19 -17.47
CA GLY A 85 -12.13 11.39 -16.33
C GLY A 85 -12.77 11.80 -15.01
N ASN A 86 -13.50 12.92 -14.94
CA ASN A 86 -14.24 13.29 -13.74
C ASN A 86 -15.68 12.77 -13.82
N PRO A 87 -16.12 11.85 -12.94
CA PRO A 87 -17.45 11.24 -13.06
C PRO A 87 -18.60 12.26 -13.05
N ALA A 88 -18.45 13.35 -12.29
CA ALA A 88 -19.46 14.41 -12.22
C ALA A 88 -19.55 15.20 -13.54
N PHE A 89 -18.41 15.44 -14.20
CA PHE A 89 -18.39 16.05 -15.52
C PHE A 89 -18.91 15.08 -16.59
N ALA A 90 -18.42 13.84 -16.61
CA ALA A 90 -18.77 12.84 -17.61
C ALA A 90 -20.29 12.57 -17.63
N VAL A 91 -20.93 12.38 -16.47
CA VAL A 91 -22.39 12.21 -16.37
C VAL A 91 -23.15 13.47 -16.80
N ARG A 92 -22.65 14.66 -16.44
CA ARG A 92 -23.29 15.92 -16.85
C ARG A 92 -23.22 16.12 -18.36
N ALA A 93 -22.09 15.77 -18.98
CA ALA A 93 -21.83 16.00 -20.39
C ALA A 93 -22.45 14.92 -21.29
N LEU A 94 -22.40 13.65 -20.85
CA LEU A 94 -22.77 12.47 -21.67
C LEU A 94 -24.06 11.79 -21.19
N GLY A 95 -24.70 12.33 -20.14
CA GLY A 95 -25.92 11.80 -19.55
C GLY A 95 -25.71 10.62 -18.60
N GLU A 96 -26.72 10.31 -17.79
CA GLU A 96 -26.67 9.24 -16.78
C GLU A 96 -26.54 7.84 -17.41
N THR A 97 -27.07 7.65 -18.62
CA THR A 97 -27.10 6.36 -19.30
C THR A 97 -25.69 5.86 -19.66
N HIS A 98 -24.82 6.73 -20.15
CA HIS A 98 -23.50 6.34 -20.69
C HIS A 98 -22.33 7.02 -20.01
N GLY A 99 -22.53 8.17 -19.35
CA GLY A 99 -21.44 8.98 -18.82
C GLY A 99 -20.54 8.23 -17.83
N ARG A 100 -21.09 7.36 -16.99
CA ARG A 100 -20.28 6.52 -16.08
C ARG A 100 -19.41 5.52 -16.83
N SER A 101 -19.98 4.77 -17.78
CA SER A 101 -19.23 3.77 -18.56
C SER A 101 -18.13 4.40 -19.42
N LEU A 102 -18.41 5.55 -20.04
CA LEU A 102 -17.43 6.29 -20.83
C LEU A 102 -16.36 6.96 -19.96
N CYS A 103 -16.68 7.34 -18.72
CA CYS A 103 -15.70 7.76 -17.71
C CYS A 103 -14.75 6.59 -17.36
N CYS A 104 -15.25 5.37 -17.19
CA CYS A 104 -14.39 4.19 -16.99
C CYS A 104 -13.52 3.90 -18.22
N LEU A 105 -14.07 4.02 -19.43
CA LEU A 105 -13.28 3.90 -20.66
C LEU A 105 -12.16 4.95 -20.71
N TYR A 106 -12.43 6.19 -20.32
CA TYR A 106 -11.41 7.23 -20.21
C TYR A 106 -10.25 6.78 -19.32
N ARG A 107 -10.55 6.23 -18.12
CA ARG A 107 -9.52 5.71 -17.21
C ARG A 107 -8.73 4.55 -17.82
N GLU A 108 -9.41 3.61 -18.47
CA GLU A 108 -8.75 2.47 -19.10
C GLU A 108 -7.80 2.91 -20.22
N LEU A 109 -8.24 3.83 -21.08
CA LEU A 109 -7.40 4.39 -22.15
C LEU A 109 -6.25 5.23 -21.60
N GLY A 110 -6.45 5.90 -20.46
CA GLY A 110 -5.39 6.60 -19.73
C GLY A 110 -4.22 5.71 -19.33
N ASN A 111 -4.40 4.38 -19.29
CA ASN A 111 -3.30 3.46 -19.05
C ASN A 111 -2.29 3.39 -20.20
N ALA A 112 -2.64 3.88 -21.39
CA ALA A 112 -1.80 3.87 -22.59
C ALA A 112 -0.42 4.48 -22.39
N VAL A 113 -0.28 5.48 -21.51
CA VAL A 113 1.03 6.06 -21.18
C VAL A 113 2.01 4.99 -20.70
N VAL A 114 1.63 4.09 -19.79
CA VAL A 114 2.54 3.03 -19.31
C VAL A 114 2.78 2.00 -20.38
N TRP A 115 1.75 1.61 -21.14
CA TRP A 115 1.92 0.62 -22.20
C TRP A 115 2.86 1.09 -23.29
N VAL A 116 2.89 2.40 -23.59
CA VAL A 116 3.81 3.00 -24.54
C VAL A 116 5.25 2.99 -24.02
N TYR A 117 5.48 3.36 -22.75
CA TYR A 117 6.83 3.41 -22.19
C TYR A 117 7.42 2.00 -21.93
N GLU A 118 6.59 1.02 -21.58
CA GLU A 118 7.00 -0.37 -21.35
C GLU A 118 6.91 -1.26 -22.61
N ASP A 119 6.58 -0.69 -23.77
CA ASP A 119 6.36 -1.41 -25.04
C ASP A 119 5.36 -2.58 -24.95
N ARG A 120 4.29 -2.39 -24.15
CA ARG A 120 3.19 -3.34 -23.97
C ARG A 120 2.14 -3.19 -25.08
N LEU A 121 2.54 -3.57 -26.29
CA LEU A 121 1.75 -3.33 -27.50
C LEU A 121 0.40 -4.08 -27.50
N LEU A 122 0.32 -5.25 -26.84
CA LEU A 122 -0.91 -6.04 -26.75
C LEU A 122 -2.01 -5.28 -26.02
N GLU A 123 -1.72 -4.77 -24.83
CA GLU A 123 -2.66 -4.03 -24.00
C GLU A 123 -3.09 -2.72 -24.66
N LEU A 124 -2.14 -2.01 -25.27
CA LEU A 124 -2.42 -0.80 -26.03
C LEU A 124 -3.38 -1.07 -27.20
N THR A 125 -3.09 -2.11 -27.98
CA THR A 125 -3.91 -2.50 -29.14
C THR A 125 -5.30 -2.94 -28.70
N ALA A 126 -5.39 -3.77 -27.65
CA ALA A 126 -6.65 -4.24 -27.11
C ALA A 126 -7.54 -3.08 -26.63
N ALA A 127 -6.96 -2.07 -25.97
CA ALA A 127 -7.69 -0.90 -25.51
C ALA A 127 -8.16 -0.01 -26.69
N MET A 128 -7.33 0.12 -27.74
CA MET A 128 -7.72 0.80 -28.98
C MET A 128 -8.87 0.09 -29.70
N GLU A 129 -8.88 -1.24 -29.71
CA GLU A 129 -9.97 -2.04 -30.29
C GLU A 129 -11.27 -1.88 -29.51
N LEU A 130 -11.24 -1.91 -28.17
CA LEU A 130 -12.42 -1.59 -27.34
C LEU A 130 -12.95 -0.18 -27.65
N TYR A 131 -12.05 0.80 -27.76
CA TYR A 131 -12.43 2.17 -28.12
C TYR A 131 -13.12 2.23 -29.49
N LEU A 132 -12.60 1.52 -30.49
CA LEU A 132 -13.19 1.45 -31.83
C LEU A 132 -14.52 0.70 -31.86
N GLU A 133 -14.65 -0.39 -31.10
CA GLU A 133 -15.90 -1.12 -30.94
C GLU A 133 -16.99 -0.20 -30.38
N LEU A 134 -16.69 0.51 -29.29
CA LEU A 134 -17.61 1.46 -28.69
C LEU A 134 -17.89 2.64 -29.62
N TYR A 135 -16.91 3.15 -30.35
CA TYR A 135 -17.13 4.20 -31.34
C TYR A 135 -18.17 3.76 -32.39
N ALA A 136 -17.99 2.58 -32.98
CA ALA A 136 -18.88 2.03 -33.99
C ALA A 136 -20.32 1.85 -33.47
N MET A 137 -20.49 1.41 -32.22
CA MET A 137 -21.82 1.31 -31.59
C MET A 137 -22.52 2.66 -31.51
N PHE A 138 -21.79 3.75 -31.27
CA PHE A 138 -22.35 5.10 -31.19
C PHE A 138 -22.53 5.78 -32.56
N GLU A 139 -22.03 5.18 -33.65
CA GLU A 139 -22.30 5.61 -35.03
C GLU A 139 -23.66 5.12 -35.56
N GLU A 140 -24.26 4.11 -34.92
CA GLU A 140 -25.55 3.56 -35.33
C GLU A 140 -26.69 4.59 -35.27
N GLU A 141 -27.75 4.38 -36.08
CA GLU A 141 -28.92 5.27 -36.10
C GLU A 141 -29.60 5.38 -34.72
N THR A 142 -29.54 4.30 -33.94
CA THR A 142 -30.03 4.24 -32.56
C THR A 142 -28.86 4.10 -31.60
N LEU A 143 -28.79 4.98 -30.60
CA LEU A 143 -27.77 4.89 -29.56
C LEU A 143 -27.81 3.53 -28.86
N PRO A 144 -26.65 2.97 -28.47
CA PRO A 144 -26.60 1.70 -27.78
C PRO A 144 -27.29 1.81 -26.43
N SER A 145 -27.72 0.66 -25.90
CA SER A 145 -28.18 0.61 -24.52
C SER A 145 -26.98 0.69 -23.57
N ALA A 146 -27.19 1.22 -22.36
CA ALA A 146 -26.18 1.19 -21.29
C ALA A 146 -25.65 -0.23 -21.02
N GLN A 147 -26.51 -1.24 -21.18
CA GLN A 147 -26.16 -2.64 -21.00
C GLN A 147 -25.14 -3.11 -22.03
N TYR A 148 -25.32 -2.77 -23.32
CA TYR A 148 -24.38 -3.17 -24.37
C TYR A 148 -23.00 -2.52 -24.19
N VAL A 149 -22.95 -1.23 -23.84
CA VAL A 149 -21.68 -0.54 -23.54
C VAL A 149 -20.96 -1.22 -22.37
N LYS A 150 -21.71 -1.58 -21.32
CA LYS A 150 -21.17 -2.31 -20.17
C LYS A 150 -20.68 -3.71 -20.56
N GLU A 151 -21.39 -4.40 -21.44
CA GLU A 151 -21.01 -5.73 -21.93
C GLU A 151 -19.73 -5.72 -22.74
N SER A 152 -19.51 -4.75 -23.63
CA SER A 152 -18.24 -4.61 -24.36
C SER A 152 -17.05 -4.41 -23.41
N ILE A 153 -17.21 -3.56 -22.40
CA ILE A 153 -16.17 -3.36 -21.37
C ILE A 153 -15.96 -4.66 -20.57
N TYR A 154 -17.03 -5.37 -20.21
CA TYR A 154 -16.93 -6.66 -19.52
C TYR A 154 -16.16 -7.70 -20.35
N TRP A 155 -16.49 -7.84 -21.64
CA TRP A 155 -15.85 -8.81 -22.52
C TRP A 155 -14.40 -8.45 -22.78
N TYR A 156 -14.07 -7.17 -22.96
CA TYR A 156 -12.67 -6.73 -22.97
C TYR A 156 -11.90 -7.17 -21.71
N VAL A 157 -12.45 -6.95 -20.52
CA VAL A 157 -11.79 -7.36 -19.26
C VAL A 157 -11.72 -8.88 -19.13
N SER A 158 -12.75 -9.59 -19.59
CA SER A 158 -12.85 -11.06 -19.51
C SER A 158 -11.92 -11.75 -20.52
N ASP A 159 -11.92 -11.33 -21.78
CA ASP A 159 -11.21 -11.98 -22.87
C ASP A 159 -9.70 -11.89 -22.66
N TYR A 160 -9.21 -10.71 -22.24
CA TYR A 160 -7.81 -10.49 -21.91
C TYR A 160 -7.45 -10.85 -20.45
N ALA A 161 -8.34 -11.54 -19.72
CA ALA A 161 -8.10 -11.86 -18.32
C ALA A 161 -6.86 -12.75 -18.14
N GLU A 162 -6.62 -13.70 -19.04
CA GLU A 162 -5.52 -14.65 -18.92
C GLU A 162 -4.16 -13.99 -19.15
N GLU A 163 -4.03 -13.18 -20.21
CA GLU A 163 -2.82 -12.42 -20.51
C GLU A 163 -2.51 -11.40 -19.42
N ARG A 164 -3.55 -10.73 -18.88
CA ARG A 164 -3.39 -9.82 -17.74
C ARG A 164 -2.94 -10.56 -16.48
N GLN A 165 -3.52 -11.73 -16.19
CA GLN A 165 -3.10 -12.55 -15.03
C GLN A 165 -1.66 -13.04 -15.19
N GLU A 166 -1.26 -13.44 -16.39
CA GLU A 166 0.12 -13.85 -16.65
C GLU A 166 1.10 -12.72 -16.33
N TYR A 167 0.86 -11.52 -16.84
CA TYR A 167 1.73 -10.38 -16.55
C TYR A 167 1.78 -10.07 -15.05
N GLN A 168 0.63 -10.08 -14.36
CA GLN A 168 0.55 -9.82 -12.91
C GLN A 168 1.32 -10.85 -12.07
N VAL A 169 1.30 -12.13 -12.44
CA VAL A 169 2.11 -13.16 -11.77
C VAL A 169 3.60 -12.90 -12.02
N ARG A 170 3.99 -12.63 -13.27
CA ARG A 170 5.38 -12.33 -13.64
C ARG A 170 5.92 -11.08 -12.93
N GLU A 171 5.10 -10.05 -12.77
CA GLU A 171 5.46 -8.84 -12.02
C GLU A 171 5.90 -9.12 -10.58
N ILE A 172 5.48 -10.24 -9.99
CA ILE A 172 5.88 -10.69 -8.65
C ILE A 172 7.16 -11.55 -8.70
N VAL A 173 7.24 -12.48 -9.64
CA VAL A 173 8.19 -13.61 -9.55
C VAL A 173 9.27 -13.65 -10.63
N ASP A 174 9.10 -12.92 -11.74
CA ASP A 174 9.92 -13.06 -12.95
C ASP A 174 11.01 -11.97 -13.08
N PRO A 175 12.30 -12.30 -12.81
CA PRO A 175 13.40 -11.34 -12.87
C PRO A 175 13.81 -10.97 -14.32
N SER A 176 13.20 -11.61 -15.33
CA SER A 176 13.41 -11.25 -16.74
C SER A 176 12.70 -9.96 -17.14
N LEU A 177 11.72 -9.51 -16.34
CA LEU A 177 11.13 -8.18 -16.50
C LEU A 177 12.19 -7.12 -16.14
N HIS A 178 12.71 -6.44 -17.17
CA HIS A 178 13.92 -5.66 -17.05
C HIS A 178 13.69 -4.14 -17.13
N PHE A 179 12.54 -3.66 -17.59
CA PHE A 179 12.27 -2.23 -17.82
C PHE A 179 12.72 -1.30 -16.67
N VAL A 180 12.22 -1.50 -15.44
CA VAL A 180 12.61 -0.66 -14.30
C VAL A 180 14.07 -0.94 -13.89
N LYS A 181 14.47 -2.21 -13.89
CA LYS A 181 15.81 -2.64 -13.47
C LYS A 181 16.89 -2.00 -14.34
N ASP A 182 16.67 -1.91 -15.64
CA ASP A 182 17.61 -1.33 -16.60
C ASP A 182 17.73 0.18 -16.39
N ILE A 183 16.62 0.89 -16.15
CA ILE A 183 16.68 2.32 -15.81
C ILE A 183 17.56 2.53 -14.57
N VAL A 184 17.34 1.73 -13.51
CA VAL A 184 18.11 1.83 -12.26
C VAL A 184 19.58 1.45 -12.44
N MET A 185 19.90 0.42 -13.23
CA MET A 185 21.27 -0.11 -13.33
C MET A 185 22.11 0.57 -14.42
N GLU A 186 21.50 1.02 -15.50
CA GLU A 186 22.21 1.47 -16.71
C GLU A 186 22.22 3.00 -16.90
N SER A 187 21.30 3.73 -16.26
CA SER A 187 21.26 5.20 -16.39
C SER A 187 22.39 5.90 -15.62
N ASP A 188 22.78 7.10 -16.06
CA ASP A 188 23.56 8.00 -15.22
C ASP A 188 22.64 8.68 -14.21
N LEU A 189 22.68 8.24 -12.95
CA LEU A 189 21.80 8.77 -11.89
C LEU A 189 22.18 10.18 -11.42
N THR A 190 23.31 10.73 -11.89
CA THR A 190 23.66 12.13 -11.64
C THR A 190 22.92 13.09 -12.59
N ASP A 191 22.42 12.57 -13.72
CA ASP A 191 21.62 13.29 -14.70
C ASP A 191 20.13 12.97 -14.53
N LEU A 192 19.39 13.87 -13.88
CA LEU A 192 17.99 13.65 -13.50
C LEU A 192 17.03 13.42 -14.68
N ARG A 193 17.47 13.60 -15.94
CA ARG A 193 16.69 13.26 -17.13
C ARG A 193 16.25 11.79 -17.16
N TYR A 194 16.97 10.89 -16.47
CA TYR A 194 16.57 9.48 -16.40
C TYR A 194 15.18 9.28 -15.76
N LEU A 195 14.75 10.18 -14.86
CA LEU A 195 13.45 10.08 -14.18
C LEU A 195 12.28 10.07 -15.19
N TYR A 196 12.45 10.73 -16.33
CA TYR A 196 11.44 10.78 -17.39
C TYR A 196 11.35 9.49 -18.21
N GLN A 197 12.31 8.57 -18.08
CA GLN A 197 12.28 7.28 -18.79
C GLN A 197 11.21 6.33 -18.27
N TYR A 198 10.71 6.56 -17.05
CA TYR A 198 9.67 5.75 -16.45
C TYR A 198 8.30 5.92 -17.16
N GLY A 199 8.00 7.10 -17.69
CA GLY A 199 6.64 7.42 -18.14
C GLY A 199 5.63 7.58 -17.00
N GLU A 200 6.11 7.78 -15.77
CA GLU A 200 5.30 8.21 -14.62
C GLU A 200 5.25 9.74 -14.55
N TYR A 201 4.27 10.30 -13.85
CA TYR A 201 4.20 11.74 -13.64
C TYR A 201 5.27 12.19 -12.64
N ILE A 202 6.20 13.05 -13.08
CA ILE A 202 7.37 13.46 -12.29
C ILE A 202 7.20 14.90 -11.78
N THR A 203 7.36 15.09 -10.47
CA THR A 203 7.25 16.38 -9.79
C THR A 203 8.57 16.79 -9.12
N GLU A 204 8.56 17.86 -8.33
CA GLU A 204 9.71 18.22 -7.49
C GLU A 204 9.95 17.23 -6.34
N ASN A 205 8.98 16.39 -5.97
CA ASN A 205 9.19 15.36 -4.97
C ASN A 205 10.22 14.34 -5.45
N GLU A 206 10.00 13.73 -6.62
CA GLU A 206 10.92 12.74 -7.21
C GLU A 206 12.29 13.36 -7.53
N LYS A 207 12.29 14.53 -8.18
CA LYS A 207 13.53 15.23 -8.56
C LYS A 207 14.32 15.73 -7.35
N GLY A 208 13.64 16.26 -6.35
CA GLY A 208 14.24 16.76 -5.11
C GLY A 208 14.90 15.64 -4.32
N THR A 209 14.24 14.49 -4.21
CA THR A 209 14.81 13.28 -3.59
C THR A 209 16.05 12.81 -4.33
N ALA A 210 15.99 12.61 -5.65
CA ALA A 210 17.15 12.17 -6.44
C ALA A 210 18.34 13.14 -6.31
N ARG A 211 18.07 14.44 -6.39
CA ARG A 211 19.07 15.50 -6.23
C ARG A 211 19.70 15.47 -4.85
N PHE A 212 18.91 15.28 -3.80
CA PHE A 212 19.43 15.24 -2.43
C PHE A 212 20.25 13.98 -2.19
N LEU A 213 19.79 12.81 -2.65
CA LEU A 213 20.58 11.58 -2.59
C LEU A 213 21.89 11.70 -3.36
N ASN A 214 21.97 12.48 -4.44
CA ASN A 214 23.23 12.78 -5.14
C ASN A 214 24.23 13.61 -4.31
N THR A 215 23.81 14.23 -3.21
CA THR A 215 24.73 14.92 -2.27
C THR A 215 25.45 13.98 -1.31
N PHE A 216 24.99 12.73 -1.17
CA PHE A 216 25.54 11.75 -0.25
C PHE A 216 26.81 11.14 -0.82
N SER A 217 27.77 10.81 0.04
CA SER A 217 28.90 9.95 -0.32
C SER A 217 28.40 8.54 -0.72
N GLN A 218 29.24 7.78 -1.44
CA GLN A 218 28.86 6.40 -1.77
C GLN A 218 28.77 5.56 -0.51
N GLU A 219 29.61 5.82 0.49
CA GLU A 219 29.57 5.15 1.79
C GLU A 219 28.25 5.38 2.54
N GLU A 220 27.71 6.62 2.52
CA GLU A 220 26.41 6.90 3.12
C GLU A 220 25.27 6.18 2.37
N ILE A 221 25.30 6.16 1.03
CA ILE A 221 24.32 5.43 0.22
C ILE A 221 24.37 3.92 0.48
N ASP A 222 25.57 3.35 0.51
CA ASP A 222 25.77 1.93 0.77
C ASP A 222 25.31 1.56 2.18
N ALA A 223 25.51 2.44 3.17
CA ALA A 223 25.02 2.24 4.53
C ALA A 223 23.48 2.29 4.61
N MET A 224 22.84 3.24 3.94
CA MET A 224 21.36 3.30 3.85
C MET A 224 20.80 2.04 3.20
N ALA A 225 21.35 1.63 2.06
CA ALA A 225 20.96 0.40 1.38
C ALA A 225 21.22 -0.83 2.26
N ARG A 226 22.32 -0.85 3.02
CA ARG A 226 22.67 -1.97 3.91
C ARG A 226 21.70 -2.13 5.06
N THR A 227 21.27 -1.05 5.69
CA THR A 227 20.21 -1.09 6.72
C THR A 227 18.96 -1.79 6.17
N TYR A 228 18.56 -1.41 4.97
CA TYR A 228 17.42 -1.99 4.27
C TYR A 228 17.64 -3.48 3.89
N THR A 229 18.73 -3.84 3.22
CA THR A 229 18.94 -5.24 2.79
C THR A 229 19.27 -6.18 3.95
N GLU A 230 19.97 -5.70 4.98
CA GLU A 230 20.25 -6.51 6.18
C GLU A 230 19.02 -6.69 7.06
N GLY A 231 18.08 -5.73 7.08
CA GLY A 231 16.74 -5.95 7.61
C GLY A 231 16.15 -7.19 6.95
N PHE A 232 15.97 -7.16 5.62
CA PHE A 232 15.44 -8.30 4.87
C PHE A 232 16.11 -9.64 5.21
N ARG A 233 17.45 -9.67 5.28
CA ARG A 233 18.20 -10.88 5.65
C ARG A 233 17.95 -11.32 7.11
N LYS A 234 17.86 -10.38 8.05
CA LYS A 234 17.56 -10.64 9.47
C LYS A 234 16.15 -11.18 9.65
N CYS A 235 15.17 -10.69 8.88
CA CYS A 235 13.79 -11.21 8.88
C CYS A 235 13.78 -12.74 8.66
N PHE A 236 14.63 -13.26 7.76
CA PHE A 236 14.80 -14.71 7.57
C PHE A 236 15.48 -15.40 8.76
N LEU A 237 16.51 -14.79 9.34
CA LEU A 237 17.23 -15.36 10.47
C LEU A 237 16.36 -15.50 11.72
N VAL A 238 15.65 -14.44 12.08
CA VAL A 238 14.80 -14.39 13.28
C VAL A 238 13.64 -15.37 13.13
N ALA A 239 12.98 -15.38 11.98
CA ALA A 239 11.92 -16.34 11.67
C ALA A 239 12.43 -17.78 11.39
N ARG A 240 13.74 -18.03 11.50
CA ARG A 240 14.38 -19.33 11.23
C ARG A 240 14.05 -19.90 9.83
N LYS A 241 13.87 -19.01 8.85
CA LYS A 241 13.60 -19.33 7.45
C LYS A 241 14.92 -19.47 6.69
N ASP A 242 14.99 -20.42 5.76
CA ASP A 242 16.20 -20.69 4.97
C ASP A 242 16.23 -19.85 3.69
N LEU A 243 16.92 -18.70 3.76
CA LEU A 243 17.08 -17.80 2.62
C LEU A 243 17.79 -18.46 1.43
N SER A 244 18.66 -19.45 1.65
CA SER A 244 19.46 -20.07 0.58
C SER A 244 18.62 -20.84 -0.45
N LYS A 245 17.39 -21.22 -0.06
CA LYS A 245 16.39 -21.84 -0.94
C LYS A 245 15.77 -20.84 -1.91
N LYS A 246 15.84 -19.55 -1.62
CA LYS A 246 15.24 -18.49 -2.43
C LYS A 246 16.21 -18.00 -3.51
N LYS A 247 15.67 -17.28 -4.49
CA LYS A 247 16.33 -16.87 -5.73
C LYS A 247 16.02 -15.44 -6.14
N THR A 248 14.84 -14.93 -5.80
CA THR A 248 14.40 -13.60 -6.22
C THR A 248 13.90 -12.76 -5.06
N VAL A 249 14.06 -11.44 -5.15
CA VAL A 249 13.51 -10.47 -4.20
C VAL A 249 12.72 -9.41 -4.97
N SER A 250 11.51 -9.08 -4.53
CA SER A 250 10.73 -8.01 -5.17
C SER A 250 11.11 -6.68 -4.54
N ILE A 251 11.72 -5.77 -5.31
CA ILE A 251 12.04 -4.42 -4.81
C ILE A 251 10.94 -3.46 -5.22
N ARG A 252 10.40 -2.72 -4.26
CA ARG A 252 9.35 -1.71 -4.44
C ARG A 252 9.85 -0.38 -3.89
N PHE A 253 9.72 0.70 -4.63
CA PHE A 253 10.25 2.01 -4.25
C PHE A 253 9.58 3.14 -5.01
N HIS A 254 9.65 4.36 -4.46
CA HIS A 254 9.19 5.56 -5.15
C HIS A 254 10.31 6.16 -6.03
N ILE A 255 9.95 6.65 -7.21
CA ILE A 255 10.91 7.26 -8.14
C ILE A 255 11.69 8.39 -7.45
N GLY A 256 13.00 8.44 -7.69
CA GLY A 256 13.95 9.34 -7.03
C GLY A 256 14.89 8.65 -6.03
N PHE A 257 14.61 7.41 -5.62
CA PHE A 257 15.47 6.61 -4.73
C PHE A 257 16.48 5.71 -5.46
N GLU A 258 16.61 5.82 -6.78
CA GLU A 258 17.34 4.86 -7.62
C GLU A 258 18.80 4.69 -7.20
N ARG A 259 19.45 5.74 -6.66
CA ARG A 259 20.84 5.65 -6.18
C ARG A 259 20.99 4.67 -5.01
N MET A 260 20.05 4.70 -4.06
CA MET A 260 19.99 3.73 -2.96
C MET A 260 19.56 2.34 -3.47
N ILE A 261 18.57 2.28 -4.36
CA ILE A 261 18.09 1.00 -4.91
C ILE A 261 19.16 0.28 -5.72
N ARG A 262 19.98 1.00 -6.49
CA ARG A 262 21.14 0.43 -7.19
C ARG A 262 22.10 -0.24 -6.22
N ALA A 263 22.41 0.40 -5.09
CA ALA A 263 23.24 -0.21 -4.05
C ALA A 263 22.56 -1.44 -3.42
N ALA A 264 21.25 -1.36 -3.15
CA ALA A 264 20.48 -2.48 -2.62
C ALA A 264 20.44 -3.69 -3.58
N ILE A 265 20.28 -3.47 -4.89
CA ILE A 265 20.34 -4.52 -5.92
C ILE A 265 21.66 -5.28 -5.85
N LEU A 266 22.79 -4.56 -5.74
CA LEU A 266 24.11 -5.18 -5.64
C LEU A 266 24.24 -6.01 -4.36
N GLN A 267 23.76 -5.48 -3.23
CA GLN A 267 23.79 -6.19 -1.95
C GLN A 267 22.89 -7.44 -1.94
N PHE A 268 21.70 -7.39 -2.55
CA PHE A 268 20.85 -8.57 -2.71
C PHE A 268 21.48 -9.64 -3.60
N ARG A 269 22.18 -9.24 -4.67
CA ARG A 269 22.94 -10.17 -5.51
C ARG A 269 24.07 -10.85 -4.74
N GLU A 270 24.73 -10.15 -3.83
CA GLU A 270 25.70 -10.76 -2.90
C GLU A 270 25.06 -11.81 -1.98
N MET A 271 23.77 -11.64 -1.64
CA MET A 271 22.96 -12.63 -0.91
C MET A 271 22.43 -13.77 -1.78
N GLY A 272 22.71 -13.76 -3.10
CA GLY A 272 22.22 -14.76 -4.05
C GLY A 272 20.79 -14.54 -4.54
N LEU A 273 20.25 -13.34 -4.39
CA LEU A 273 18.91 -12.95 -4.81
C LEU A 273 18.97 -12.03 -6.04
N GLU A 274 18.29 -12.40 -7.12
CA GLU A 274 18.11 -11.51 -8.27
C GLU A 274 16.85 -10.63 -8.07
N PRO A 275 16.95 -9.30 -8.27
CA PRO A 275 15.80 -8.42 -8.10
C PRO A 275 14.72 -8.62 -9.18
N VAL A 276 13.47 -8.62 -8.76
CA VAL A 276 12.26 -8.45 -9.58
C VAL A 276 11.72 -7.05 -9.27
N ILE A 277 11.64 -6.19 -10.29
CA ILE A 277 11.23 -4.80 -10.12
C ILE A 277 10.19 -4.44 -11.17
N SER A 278 8.96 -4.18 -10.72
CA SER A 278 7.80 -3.92 -11.58
C SER A 278 6.90 -2.86 -10.95
N ARG A 279 5.98 -2.28 -11.73
CA ARG A 279 4.99 -1.30 -11.24
C ARG A 279 3.90 -1.97 -10.40
N GLY A 280 3.66 -3.26 -10.63
CA GLY A 280 2.56 -4.01 -10.07
C GLY A 280 1.23 -3.61 -10.70
N ALA A 281 0.22 -4.47 -10.51
CA ALA A 281 -1.10 -4.38 -11.15
C ALA A 281 -1.82 -3.02 -11.01
N ARG A 282 -1.49 -2.21 -10.00
CA ARG A 282 -2.09 -0.88 -9.73
C ARG A 282 -1.08 0.28 -9.78
N ARG A 283 0.15 0.05 -10.26
CA ARG A 283 1.23 1.04 -10.29
C ARG A 283 1.60 1.57 -8.89
N THR A 284 1.51 0.72 -7.88
CA THR A 284 1.78 1.08 -6.49
C THR A 284 3.14 0.60 -6.00
N TRP A 285 3.87 -0.21 -6.77
CA TRP A 285 5.15 -0.77 -6.32
C TRP A 285 6.35 0.04 -6.79
N VAL A 286 6.32 0.53 -8.02
CA VAL A 286 7.24 1.54 -8.54
C VAL A 286 6.41 2.66 -9.13
N ALA A 287 6.39 3.79 -8.43
CA ALA A 287 5.47 4.89 -8.70
C ALA A 287 6.20 6.23 -8.73
N GLY A 288 5.68 7.15 -9.55
CA GLY A 288 5.94 8.59 -9.41
C GLY A 288 4.78 9.25 -8.66
N ALA A 289 4.64 10.56 -8.80
CA ALA A 289 3.55 11.29 -8.17
C ALA A 289 2.21 10.96 -8.85
N SER A 290 1.11 11.04 -8.08
CA SER A 290 -0.22 11.08 -8.69
C SER A 290 -0.41 12.41 -9.43
N ALA A 291 -0.79 12.34 -10.70
CA ALA A 291 -1.15 13.55 -11.45
C ALA A 291 -2.37 14.27 -10.84
N ASN A 292 -3.27 13.52 -10.19
CA ASN A 292 -4.41 14.02 -9.44
C ASN A 292 -4.99 12.96 -8.49
N LYS A 293 -4.81 13.14 -7.17
CA LYS A 293 -5.29 12.20 -6.15
C LYS A 293 -6.82 12.03 -6.15
N GLN A 294 -7.59 13.06 -6.52
CA GLN A 294 -9.04 12.95 -6.68
C GLN A 294 -9.44 12.09 -7.88
N TYR A 295 -8.66 12.12 -8.97
CA TYR A 295 -8.87 11.23 -10.11
C TYR A 295 -8.67 9.77 -9.71
N ASP A 296 -7.58 9.45 -8.99
CA ASP A 296 -7.36 8.09 -8.51
C ASP A 296 -8.46 7.65 -7.52
N TYR A 297 -8.89 8.55 -6.63
CA TYR A 297 -9.99 8.29 -5.71
C TYR A 297 -11.32 8.02 -6.44
N ASP A 298 -11.68 8.85 -7.41
CA ASP A 298 -12.94 8.75 -8.17
C ASP A 298 -13.05 7.42 -8.94
N HIS A 299 -11.92 6.84 -9.34
CA HIS A 299 -11.83 5.62 -10.15
C HIS A 299 -11.53 4.33 -9.35
N ARG A 300 -11.36 4.41 -8.03
CA ARG A 300 -10.97 3.27 -7.17
C ARG A 300 -11.92 2.07 -7.21
N ASN A 301 -13.16 2.29 -7.61
CA ASN A 301 -14.25 1.30 -7.64
C ASN A 301 -14.84 1.11 -9.04
N ASP A 302 -14.11 1.44 -10.11
CA ASP A 302 -14.56 1.27 -11.50
C ASP A 302 -14.94 -0.18 -11.83
N GLU A 303 -14.37 -1.16 -11.11
CA GLU A 303 -14.75 -2.56 -11.22
C GLU A 303 -16.22 -2.82 -10.91
N ALA A 304 -16.92 -1.93 -10.19
CA ALA A 304 -18.37 -2.04 -9.98
C ALA A 304 -19.16 -2.05 -11.30
N LEU A 305 -18.57 -1.54 -12.40
CA LEU A 305 -19.20 -1.60 -13.72
C LEU A 305 -19.35 -3.04 -14.20
N TYR A 306 -18.36 -3.91 -14.00
CA TYR A 306 -18.27 -5.24 -14.63
C TYR A 306 -18.10 -6.41 -13.64
N LEU A 307 -17.87 -6.15 -12.35
CA LEU A 307 -17.64 -7.20 -11.36
C LEU A 307 -18.89 -8.07 -11.15
N ASN A 308 -18.73 -9.36 -11.45
CA ASN A 308 -19.73 -10.40 -11.23
C ASN A 308 -19.04 -11.75 -10.89
N GLU A 309 -19.84 -12.76 -10.57
CA GLU A 309 -19.34 -14.10 -10.18
C GLU A 309 -18.54 -14.81 -11.28
N ASP A 310 -18.93 -14.65 -12.55
CA ASP A 310 -18.29 -15.34 -13.66
C ASP A 310 -16.88 -14.78 -13.92
N LEU A 311 -16.72 -13.46 -13.85
CA LEU A 311 -15.42 -12.82 -13.96
C LEU A 311 -14.51 -13.19 -12.79
N VAL A 312 -15.03 -13.25 -11.56
CA VAL A 312 -14.27 -13.71 -10.39
C VAL A 312 -13.76 -15.13 -10.62
N LYS A 313 -14.63 -16.07 -11.01
CA LYS A 313 -14.25 -17.46 -11.31
C LYS A 313 -13.22 -17.54 -12.44
N ARG A 314 -13.38 -16.74 -13.50
CA ARG A 314 -12.45 -16.70 -14.63
C ARG A 314 -11.08 -16.19 -14.21
N ARG A 315 -11.01 -15.11 -13.44
CA ARG A 315 -9.75 -14.55 -12.90
C ARG A 315 -9.04 -15.54 -11.99
N LEU A 316 -9.75 -16.18 -11.05
CA LEU A 316 -9.19 -17.20 -10.16
C LEU A 316 -8.65 -18.41 -10.94
N ARG A 317 -9.37 -18.86 -11.97
CA ARG A 317 -8.90 -19.95 -12.84
C ARG A 317 -7.65 -19.55 -13.63
N ALA A 318 -7.64 -18.36 -14.22
CA ALA A 318 -6.48 -17.85 -14.96
C ALA A 318 -5.27 -17.72 -14.02
N MET A 319 -5.46 -17.14 -12.83
CA MET A 319 -4.43 -17.01 -11.80
C MET A 319 -3.84 -18.38 -11.41
N GLN A 320 -4.69 -19.38 -11.17
CA GLN A 320 -4.26 -20.75 -10.89
C GLN A 320 -3.39 -21.34 -12.00
N VAL A 321 -3.82 -21.22 -13.27
CA VAL A 321 -3.06 -21.70 -14.43
C VAL A 321 -1.69 -21.00 -14.53
N LYS A 322 -1.65 -19.68 -14.32
CA LYS A 322 -0.39 -18.93 -14.43
C LYS A 322 0.56 -19.22 -13.27
N TYR A 323 0.07 -19.40 -12.04
CA TYR A 323 0.93 -19.89 -10.98
C TYR A 323 1.45 -21.31 -11.23
N ASP A 324 0.67 -22.19 -11.86
CA ASP A 324 1.15 -23.52 -12.29
C ASP A 324 2.28 -23.42 -13.32
N GLU A 325 2.19 -22.49 -14.28
CA GLU A 325 3.23 -22.22 -15.29
C GLU A 325 4.51 -21.63 -14.65
N TYR A 326 4.37 -20.69 -13.71
CA TYR A 326 5.47 -19.96 -13.09
C TYR A 326 5.87 -20.51 -11.70
N LYS A 327 5.44 -21.72 -11.34
CA LYS A 327 5.61 -22.29 -9.99
C LYS A 327 7.05 -22.33 -9.47
N GLU A 328 8.02 -22.56 -10.35
CA GLU A 328 9.44 -22.62 -9.97
C GLU A 328 9.97 -21.23 -9.59
N LEU A 329 9.55 -20.19 -10.31
CA LEU A 329 9.87 -18.81 -9.97
C LEU A 329 9.15 -18.39 -8.68
N ALA A 330 7.89 -18.76 -8.53
CA ALA A 330 7.10 -18.51 -7.32
C ALA A 330 7.72 -19.16 -6.07
N GLY A 331 8.17 -20.43 -6.16
CA GLY A 331 8.86 -21.09 -5.05
C GLY A 331 10.20 -20.44 -4.67
N GLY A 332 10.86 -19.81 -5.66
CA GLY A 332 12.10 -19.04 -5.48
C GLY A 332 11.91 -17.64 -4.93
N TYR A 333 10.67 -17.15 -4.77
CA TYR A 333 10.39 -15.82 -4.26
C TYR A 333 10.75 -15.69 -2.77
N ALA A 334 11.64 -14.75 -2.46
CA ALA A 334 12.08 -14.44 -1.09
C ALA A 334 11.17 -13.44 -0.40
N GLY A 335 10.33 -12.72 -1.13
CA GLY A 335 9.46 -11.69 -0.55
C GLY A 335 9.71 -10.27 -1.06
N PRO A 336 8.89 -9.31 -0.59
CA PRO A 336 9.03 -7.91 -0.94
C PRO A 336 10.04 -7.21 -0.03
N ALA A 337 10.86 -6.35 -0.62
CA ALA A 337 11.64 -5.34 0.04
C ALA A 337 11.09 -3.98 -0.43
N VAL A 338 10.61 -3.16 0.50
CA VAL A 338 9.81 -1.97 0.22
C VAL A 338 10.49 -0.72 0.77
N VAL A 339 10.66 0.28 -0.08
CA VAL A 339 10.98 1.66 0.32
C VAL A 339 9.70 2.48 0.19
N GLU A 340 9.08 2.77 1.33
CA GLU A 340 7.89 3.61 1.44
C GLU A 340 8.29 5.09 1.51
N THR A 341 7.40 5.96 1.06
CA THR A 341 7.57 7.41 1.12
C THR A 341 6.42 8.09 1.85
N PHE A 342 6.71 9.20 2.54
CA PHE A 342 5.71 9.95 3.29
C PHE A 342 5.99 11.46 3.25
N GLY A 343 5.10 12.25 3.84
CA GLY A 343 5.30 13.69 4.01
C GLY A 343 4.59 14.58 3.00
N GLU A 344 3.98 14.01 1.96
CA GLU A 344 3.10 14.77 1.06
C GLU A 344 1.94 15.42 1.83
N VAL A 345 1.34 16.46 1.25
CA VAL A 345 0.14 17.07 1.84
C VAL A 345 -0.98 16.03 1.87
N PRO A 346 -1.62 15.82 3.04
CA PRO A 346 -2.78 14.93 3.15
C PRO A 346 -3.86 15.32 2.15
N PHE A 347 -4.45 14.32 1.51
CA PHE A 347 -5.49 14.51 0.52
C PHE A 347 -6.86 14.29 1.16
N GLU A 348 -7.73 15.29 1.12
CA GLU A 348 -9.13 15.17 1.55
C GLU A 348 -10.01 14.91 0.33
N PRO A 349 -10.47 13.66 0.09
CA PRO A 349 -11.29 13.35 -1.07
C PRO A 349 -12.69 13.93 -0.99
N VAL A 350 -13.21 14.37 -2.13
CA VAL A 350 -14.62 14.75 -2.29
C VAL A 350 -15.40 13.56 -2.85
N ASN A 351 -16.40 13.09 -2.10
CA ASN A 351 -17.29 12.03 -2.56
C ASN A 351 -18.24 12.55 -3.65
N LYS A 352 -18.12 11.98 -4.86
CA LYS A 352 -18.98 12.29 -6.01
C LYS A 352 -20.03 11.21 -6.20
N LYS A 353 -21.31 11.56 -6.15
CA LYS A 353 -22.45 10.64 -6.39
C LYS A 353 -22.41 9.94 -7.75
N GLN A 354 -21.69 10.53 -8.71
CA GLN A 354 -21.54 10.01 -10.06
C GLN A 354 -20.45 8.95 -10.18
N ALA A 355 -19.50 8.89 -9.23
CA ALA A 355 -18.50 7.84 -9.16
C ALA A 355 -19.18 6.47 -8.94
N LEU A 356 -18.51 5.41 -9.37
CA LEU A 356 -19.01 4.06 -9.18
C LEU A 356 -18.73 3.59 -7.75
N HIS A 357 -19.69 2.86 -7.19
CA HIS A 357 -19.58 2.26 -5.86
C HIS A 357 -20.00 0.79 -5.95
N LEU A 358 -19.27 -0.07 -5.25
CA LEU A 358 -19.65 -1.48 -5.14
C LEU A 358 -20.92 -1.59 -4.30
N ASN A 359 -21.91 -2.33 -4.81
CA ASN A 359 -23.05 -2.74 -4.00
C ASN A 359 -22.65 -3.87 -3.03
N GLU A 360 -23.52 -4.20 -2.06
CA GLU A 360 -23.24 -5.24 -1.05
C GLU A 360 -22.84 -6.59 -1.66
N ARG A 361 -23.44 -6.99 -2.79
CA ARG A 361 -23.10 -8.24 -3.47
C ARG A 361 -21.68 -8.16 -4.04
N GLN A 362 -21.32 -7.05 -4.67
CA GLN A 362 -20.00 -6.82 -5.23
C GLN A 362 -18.92 -6.69 -4.15
N GLN A 363 -19.21 -6.05 -3.01
CA GLN A 363 -18.32 -6.01 -1.86
C GLN A 363 -18.01 -7.43 -1.36
N LYS A 364 -19.03 -8.28 -1.20
CA LYS A 364 -18.85 -9.70 -0.84
C LYS A 364 -18.04 -10.48 -1.89
N LEU A 365 -18.26 -10.23 -3.19
CA LEU A 365 -17.48 -10.84 -4.26
C LEU A 365 -16.01 -10.42 -4.23
N ARG A 366 -15.73 -9.15 -3.94
CA ARG A 366 -14.35 -8.64 -3.82
C ARG A 366 -13.62 -9.29 -2.65
N VAL A 367 -14.25 -9.35 -1.48
CA VAL A 367 -13.69 -10.02 -0.30
C VAL A 367 -13.50 -11.52 -0.56
N GLY A 368 -14.49 -12.19 -1.16
CA GLY A 368 -14.38 -13.60 -1.55
C GLY A 368 -13.24 -13.86 -2.53
N PHE A 369 -13.10 -13.02 -3.56
CA PHE A 369 -11.98 -13.07 -4.49
C PHE A 369 -10.64 -12.89 -3.78
N GLN A 370 -10.50 -11.92 -2.86
CA GLN A 370 -9.26 -11.69 -2.10
C GLN A 370 -8.89 -12.93 -1.27
N ASN A 371 -9.85 -13.54 -0.59
CA ASN A 371 -9.64 -14.76 0.20
C ASN A 371 -9.23 -15.94 -0.67
N GLU A 372 -9.94 -16.19 -1.79
CA GLU A 372 -9.61 -17.29 -2.71
C GLU A 372 -8.27 -17.06 -3.44
N ALA A 373 -7.98 -15.83 -3.85
CA ALA A 373 -6.72 -15.45 -4.47
C ALA A 373 -5.55 -15.63 -3.49
N GLY A 374 -5.70 -15.20 -2.23
CA GLY A 374 -4.70 -15.43 -1.17
C GLY A 374 -4.39 -16.92 -0.99
N GLN A 375 -5.42 -17.77 -0.98
CA GLN A 375 -5.22 -19.22 -0.94
C GLN A 375 -4.52 -19.77 -2.19
N ILE A 376 -4.77 -19.22 -3.38
CA ILE A 376 -4.02 -19.58 -4.59
C ILE A 376 -2.56 -19.20 -4.39
N VAL A 377 -2.25 -17.95 -4.05
CA VAL A 377 -0.86 -17.48 -3.86
C VAL A 377 -0.12 -18.32 -2.85
N ASN A 378 -0.70 -18.56 -1.66
CA ASN A 378 -0.06 -19.30 -0.57
C ASN A 378 0.35 -20.73 -0.98
N ARG A 379 -0.37 -21.38 -1.92
CA ARG A 379 0.05 -22.69 -2.46
C ARG A 379 1.39 -22.67 -3.21
N TYR A 380 1.77 -21.53 -3.80
CA TYR A 380 2.98 -21.38 -4.62
C TYR A 380 4.06 -20.56 -3.93
N ILE A 381 3.64 -19.51 -3.21
CA ILE A 381 4.47 -18.60 -2.43
C ILE A 381 4.04 -18.80 -0.99
N LYS A 382 4.70 -19.71 -0.27
CA LYS A 382 4.29 -20.06 1.08
C LYS A 382 4.75 -19.01 2.08
N ASP A 383 3.82 -18.47 2.85
CA ASP A 383 4.07 -17.42 3.85
C ASP A 383 5.10 -17.83 4.91
N ASP A 384 5.19 -19.12 5.23
CA ASP A 384 6.18 -19.69 6.15
C ASP A 384 7.60 -19.77 5.57
N GLU A 385 7.79 -19.54 4.27
CA GLU A 385 9.09 -19.67 3.60
C GLU A 385 9.68 -18.35 3.08
N TYR A 386 8.90 -17.26 2.97
CA TYR A 386 9.41 -15.95 2.51
C TYR A 386 9.43 -14.90 3.64
N GLY A 387 10.21 -13.84 3.48
CA GLY A 387 10.32 -12.73 4.44
C GLY A 387 9.91 -11.41 3.82
N TYR A 388 10.03 -10.30 4.53
CA TYR A 388 9.85 -8.99 3.93
C TYR A 388 10.72 -7.96 4.62
N THR A 389 10.83 -6.79 4.01
CA THR A 389 11.36 -5.63 4.71
C THR A 389 10.64 -4.38 4.23
N ILE A 390 10.40 -3.44 5.13
CA ILE A 390 9.90 -2.12 4.80
C ILE A 390 10.71 -1.05 5.53
N ILE A 391 11.04 0.02 4.81
CA ILE A 391 11.74 1.20 5.34
C ILE A 391 11.09 2.44 4.75
N ALA A 392 10.93 3.50 5.54
CA ALA A 392 10.28 4.72 5.08
C ALA A 392 11.23 5.93 5.04
N TYR A 393 11.04 6.80 4.05
CA TYR A 393 11.74 8.08 3.92
C TYR A 393 10.79 9.24 3.56
N PRO A 394 11.07 10.47 4.01
CA PRO A 394 10.23 11.61 3.68
C PRO A 394 10.46 12.06 2.22
N MET A 395 9.45 12.70 1.64
CA MET A 395 9.54 13.44 0.38
C MET A 395 9.76 14.95 0.63
N PRO A 396 10.34 15.69 -0.35
CA PRO A 396 10.61 17.13 -0.23
C PRO A 396 9.46 18.00 0.27
N GLU A 397 8.22 17.66 -0.07
CA GLU A 397 7.00 18.38 0.34
C GLU A 397 6.75 18.39 1.85
N ILE A 398 7.39 17.51 2.63
CA ILE A 398 7.13 17.37 4.07
C ILE A 398 7.25 18.66 4.85
N ASP A 399 8.29 19.45 4.58
CA ASP A 399 8.62 20.68 5.28
C ASP A 399 9.78 21.38 4.56
N PRO A 400 9.87 22.72 4.59
CA PRO A 400 11.03 23.45 4.08
C PRO A 400 12.40 23.01 4.64
N ARG A 401 12.42 22.31 5.78
CA ARG A 401 13.61 21.71 6.42
C ARG A 401 13.86 20.27 5.96
N TYR A 402 13.31 19.84 4.83
CA TYR A 402 13.39 18.49 4.25
C TYR A 402 14.73 17.79 4.47
N GLU A 403 15.85 18.40 4.04
CA GLU A 403 17.17 17.78 4.12
C GLU A 403 17.58 17.40 5.56
N LYS A 404 17.18 18.22 6.55
CA LYS A 404 17.43 17.94 7.96
C LYS A 404 16.55 16.79 8.44
N ILE A 405 15.26 16.82 8.12
CA ILE A 405 14.31 15.77 8.49
C ILE A 405 14.74 14.44 7.88
N PHE A 406 15.12 14.41 6.60
CA PHE A 406 15.62 13.22 5.92
C PHE A 406 16.83 12.63 6.66
N ARG A 407 17.80 13.46 7.09
CA ARG A 407 18.95 12.98 7.87
C ARG A 407 18.55 12.47 9.26
N GLU A 408 17.57 13.08 9.93
CA GLU A 408 17.04 12.54 11.19
C GLU A 408 16.33 11.19 10.97
N ILE A 409 15.58 11.03 9.87
CA ILE A 409 14.95 9.76 9.51
C ILE A 409 16.01 8.68 9.20
N VAL A 410 17.11 9.03 8.52
CA VAL A 410 18.25 8.11 8.36
C VAL A 410 18.75 7.64 9.73
N LYS A 411 18.92 8.56 10.71
CA LYS A 411 19.33 8.17 12.07
C LYS A 411 18.33 7.24 12.74
N ILE A 412 17.04 7.55 12.65
CA ILE A 412 15.94 6.73 13.18
C ILE A 412 15.96 5.33 12.57
N ASN A 413 16.13 5.22 11.26
CA ASN A 413 16.22 3.93 10.55
C ASN A 413 17.49 3.13 10.93
N THR A 414 18.53 3.80 11.46
CA THR A 414 19.80 3.19 11.85
C THR A 414 20.00 3.05 13.36
N LEU A 415 18.93 3.16 14.15
CA LEU A 415 19.00 2.95 15.60
C LEU A 415 19.57 1.57 15.95
N ASP A 416 20.25 1.48 17.10
CA ASP A 416 20.99 0.29 17.50
C ASP A 416 20.04 -0.89 17.79
N TYR A 417 20.08 -1.86 16.90
CA TYR A 417 19.28 -3.08 16.97
C TYR A 417 19.43 -3.83 18.31
N GLU A 418 20.66 -4.06 18.77
CA GLU A 418 20.94 -4.88 19.96
C GLU A 418 20.54 -4.15 21.25
N LYS A 419 20.70 -2.82 21.26
CA LYS A 419 20.22 -1.97 22.36
C LYS A 419 18.70 -2.11 22.52
N TYR A 420 17.93 -1.90 21.45
CA TYR A 420 16.47 -1.95 21.50
C TYR A 420 15.98 -3.38 21.81
N GLN A 421 16.54 -4.40 21.16
CA GLN A 421 16.23 -5.81 21.41
C GLN A 421 16.32 -6.15 22.91
N ARG A 422 17.41 -5.73 23.56
CA ARG A 422 17.62 -5.96 25.01
C ARG A 422 16.59 -5.22 25.86
N ILE A 423 16.33 -3.95 25.57
CA ILE A 423 15.38 -3.15 26.34
C ILE A 423 13.96 -3.70 26.21
N GLN A 424 13.55 -4.05 24.98
CA GLN A 424 12.28 -4.66 24.68
C GLN A 424 12.12 -6.01 25.38
N GLN A 425 13.20 -6.79 25.53
CA GLN A 425 13.16 -8.03 26.30
C GLN A 425 12.79 -7.80 27.77
N TYR A 426 13.28 -6.73 28.41
CA TYR A 426 12.85 -6.41 29.78
C TYR A 426 11.35 -6.13 29.87
N LEU A 427 10.78 -5.44 28.86
CA LEU A 427 9.33 -5.22 28.77
C LEU A 427 8.58 -6.54 28.61
N ILE A 428 9.03 -7.40 27.69
CA ILE A 428 8.42 -8.72 27.43
C ILE A 428 8.44 -9.59 28.68
N ASP A 429 9.58 -9.65 29.37
CA ASP A 429 9.72 -10.45 30.59
C ASP A 429 8.72 -9.99 31.67
N ALA A 430 8.50 -8.68 31.82
CA ALA A 430 7.51 -8.14 32.74
C ALA A 430 6.06 -8.39 32.27
N LEU A 431 5.80 -8.29 30.96
CA LEU A 431 4.48 -8.53 30.35
C LEU A 431 4.06 -10.00 30.46
N ASP A 432 4.99 -10.94 30.30
CA ASP A 432 4.77 -12.38 30.40
C ASP A 432 4.39 -12.83 31.83
N GLU A 433 4.62 -12.00 32.85
CA GLU A 433 4.14 -12.25 34.22
C GLU A 433 2.65 -11.87 34.42
N GLY A 434 2.03 -11.21 33.45
CA GLY A 434 0.68 -10.64 33.54
C GLY A 434 -0.45 -11.57 33.14
N ALA A 435 -1.64 -11.29 33.70
CA ALA A 435 -2.92 -11.78 33.19
C ALA A 435 -3.59 -10.74 32.27
N SER A 436 -3.36 -9.46 32.53
CA SER A 436 -3.85 -8.34 31.72
C SER A 436 -2.88 -7.17 31.75
N VAL A 437 -3.08 -6.22 30.83
CA VAL A 437 -2.42 -4.92 30.82
C VAL A 437 -3.50 -3.85 30.93
N HIS A 438 -3.31 -2.91 31.85
CA HIS A 438 -4.18 -1.75 32.02
C HIS A 438 -3.53 -0.51 31.43
N VAL A 439 -4.23 0.14 30.51
CA VAL A 439 -3.78 1.35 29.80
C VAL A 439 -4.72 2.50 30.13
N LEU A 440 -4.16 3.57 30.69
CA LEU A 440 -4.87 4.77 31.10
C LEU A 440 -4.36 6.00 30.34
N GLY A 441 -5.26 6.77 29.75
CA GLY A 441 -5.00 8.09 29.19
C GLY A 441 -5.01 9.18 30.25
N LYS A 442 -4.45 10.36 29.93
CA LYS A 442 -4.48 11.56 30.79
C LYS A 442 -4.96 12.80 30.04
N GLY A 443 -5.34 13.82 30.81
CA GLY A 443 -5.85 15.08 30.27
C GLY A 443 -7.20 14.85 29.58
N GLU A 444 -7.30 15.26 28.32
CA GLU A 444 -8.49 15.02 27.49
C GLU A 444 -8.57 13.59 26.94
N ASN A 445 -7.48 12.82 27.04
CA ASN A 445 -7.48 11.43 26.61
C ASN A 445 -8.20 10.56 27.65
N ARG A 446 -9.34 9.99 27.26
CA ARG A 446 -10.24 9.19 28.12
C ARG A 446 -10.00 7.68 28.03
N THR A 447 -8.84 7.26 27.54
CA THR A 447 -8.53 5.83 27.44
C THR A 447 -8.56 5.20 28.84
N ASP A 448 -9.32 4.12 28.96
CA ASP A 448 -9.33 3.21 30.10
C ASP A 448 -9.62 1.83 29.55
N LEU A 449 -8.55 1.11 29.23
CA LEU A 449 -8.63 -0.15 28.49
C LEU A 449 -7.85 -1.22 29.22
N ARG A 450 -8.53 -2.34 29.50
CA ARG A 450 -7.89 -3.57 30.00
C ARG A 450 -7.78 -4.57 28.85
N VAL A 451 -6.55 -4.95 28.53
CA VAL A 451 -6.20 -5.92 27.49
C VAL A 451 -5.81 -7.24 28.15
N MET A 452 -6.46 -8.33 27.77
CA MET A 452 -6.20 -9.66 28.32
C MET A 452 -5.07 -10.36 27.56
N LEU A 453 -4.17 -10.98 28.32
CA LEU A 453 -3.05 -11.76 27.79
C LEU A 453 -3.39 -13.25 27.79
N HIS A 454 -2.71 -14.03 26.94
CA HIS A 454 -2.87 -15.48 26.96
C HIS A 454 -2.17 -16.10 28.17
N HIS A 455 -2.67 -17.26 28.60
CA HIS A 455 -2.03 -18.02 29.66
C HIS A 455 -0.81 -18.78 29.11
N LEU A 456 0.36 -18.49 29.67
CA LEU A 456 1.59 -19.23 29.39
C LEU A 456 1.64 -20.52 30.23
N ASN A 457 1.70 -21.67 29.56
CA ASN A 457 1.81 -22.97 30.22
C ASN A 457 3.26 -23.25 30.66
N ASP A 458 4.23 -22.86 29.84
CA ASP A 458 5.67 -22.98 30.14
C ASP A 458 6.38 -21.63 29.89
N PRO A 459 6.38 -20.69 30.87
CA PRO A 459 7.00 -19.37 30.72
C PRO A 459 8.52 -19.39 30.42
N ALA A 460 9.19 -20.54 30.57
CA ALA A 460 10.58 -20.71 30.19
C ALA A 460 10.77 -20.96 28.68
N LYS A 461 9.70 -21.29 27.96
CA LYS A 461 9.72 -21.60 26.52
C LYS A 461 8.67 -20.84 25.70
N GLU A 462 7.67 -20.26 26.35
CA GLU A 462 6.56 -19.55 25.73
C GLU A 462 6.59 -18.08 26.13
N THR A 463 6.14 -17.21 25.23
CA THR A 463 5.95 -15.78 25.46
C THR A 463 4.68 -15.30 24.78
N ASN A 464 4.07 -14.26 25.34
CA ASN A 464 2.92 -13.59 24.75
C ASN A 464 3.32 -12.53 23.73
N PHE A 465 4.53 -11.99 23.79
CA PHE A 465 4.91 -10.83 23.01
C PHE A 465 6.04 -11.15 22.03
N GLU A 466 5.93 -10.61 20.83
CA GLU A 466 7.01 -10.61 19.84
C GLU A 466 7.93 -9.42 20.07
N ASN A 467 9.24 -9.66 19.99
CA ASN A 467 10.28 -8.64 20.08
C ASN A 467 10.56 -8.05 18.70
N CYS A 468 9.78 -7.04 18.31
CA CYS A 468 9.86 -6.42 16.99
C CYS A 468 10.96 -5.35 16.94
N VAL A 469 12.01 -5.66 16.20
CA VAL A 469 13.17 -4.80 15.96
C VAL A 469 13.28 -4.52 14.46
N ALA A 470 14.35 -3.85 14.02
CA ALA A 470 14.58 -3.51 12.62
C ALA A 470 15.04 -4.73 11.79
N ASP A 471 14.30 -5.84 11.88
CA ASP A 471 14.47 -7.04 11.06
C ASP A 471 13.46 -7.11 9.91
N CYS A 472 12.17 -6.85 10.12
CA CYS A 472 11.20 -6.74 9.01
C CYS A 472 10.65 -5.30 8.87
N ASN A 473 10.41 -4.60 9.98
CA ASN A 473 9.89 -3.23 10.01
C ASN A 473 10.99 -2.26 10.45
N ILE A 474 11.44 -1.36 9.57
CA ILE A 474 12.47 -0.37 9.87
C ILE A 474 11.79 1.01 9.99
N PRO A 475 11.92 1.72 11.12
CA PRO A 475 12.91 1.54 12.20
C PRO A 475 12.51 0.54 13.31
N VAL A 476 13.44 0.27 14.23
CA VAL A 476 13.14 -0.45 15.50
C VAL A 476 11.97 0.22 16.22
N GLY A 477 11.19 -0.54 17.00
CA GLY A 477 10.54 0.12 18.12
C GLY A 477 9.23 -0.40 18.67
N GLU A 478 8.94 -1.70 18.74
CA GLU A 478 7.77 -2.15 19.52
C GLU A 478 7.90 -3.56 20.11
N VAL A 479 7.04 -3.87 21.07
CA VAL A 479 6.72 -5.25 21.47
C VAL A 479 5.23 -5.42 21.30
N PHE A 480 4.78 -6.50 20.67
CA PHE A 480 3.37 -6.66 20.30
C PHE A 480 2.84 -8.06 20.54
N THR A 481 1.51 -8.20 20.64
CA THR A 481 0.80 -9.47 20.87
C THR A 481 -0.55 -9.46 20.16
N SER A 482 -1.06 -10.63 19.77
CA SER A 482 -2.49 -10.80 19.51
C SER A 482 -3.21 -11.07 20.84
N PRO A 483 -3.97 -10.13 21.40
CA PRO A 483 -4.55 -10.31 22.73
C PRO A 483 -5.69 -11.34 22.73
N SER A 484 -6.00 -11.87 23.92
CA SER A 484 -7.23 -12.63 24.15
C SER A 484 -8.42 -11.67 24.08
N LEU A 485 -9.46 -11.98 23.32
CA LEU A 485 -10.61 -11.11 23.18
C LEU A 485 -11.47 -11.14 24.44
N THR A 486 -11.77 -12.33 24.96
CA THR A 486 -12.62 -12.52 26.13
C THR A 486 -12.04 -11.77 27.34
N GLY A 487 -12.81 -10.86 27.92
CA GLY A 487 -12.41 -10.01 29.05
C GLY A 487 -11.65 -8.73 28.68
N THR A 488 -11.19 -8.57 27.42
CA THR A 488 -10.61 -7.33 26.91
C THR A 488 -11.73 -6.31 26.75
N THR A 489 -11.73 -5.24 27.53
CA THR A 489 -12.87 -4.32 27.63
C THR A 489 -12.41 -2.95 28.09
N GLY A 490 -13.07 -1.92 27.59
CA GLY A 490 -12.81 -0.53 27.98
C GLY A 490 -13.03 0.43 26.84
N VAL A 491 -12.47 1.63 27.00
CA VAL A 491 -12.53 2.70 26.02
C VAL A 491 -11.12 2.97 25.50
N LEU A 492 -10.95 2.94 24.19
CA LEU A 492 -9.79 3.49 23.49
C LEU A 492 -10.15 4.87 22.97
N HIS A 493 -9.38 5.88 23.34
CA HIS A 493 -9.64 7.26 22.98
C HIS A 493 -8.36 7.96 22.52
N VAL A 494 -8.42 8.70 21.42
CA VAL A 494 -7.32 9.58 20.97
C VAL A 494 -7.87 10.93 20.57
N THR A 495 -7.23 12.00 21.04
CA THR A 495 -7.73 13.38 20.83
C THR A 495 -7.61 13.82 19.36
N GLY A 496 -6.64 13.27 18.64
CA GLY A 496 -6.47 13.44 17.20
C GLY A 496 -5.50 12.42 16.63
N VAL A 497 -5.85 11.79 15.51
CA VAL A 497 -5.01 10.79 14.84
C VAL A 497 -5.22 10.83 13.33
N TYR A 498 -4.17 10.54 12.56
CA TYR A 498 -4.28 10.29 11.12
C TYR A 498 -4.23 8.78 10.88
N LEU A 499 -5.26 8.23 10.25
CA LEU A 499 -5.36 6.82 9.88
C LEU A 499 -5.64 6.75 8.38
N ASN A 500 -4.81 6.07 7.60
CA ASN A 500 -4.97 5.97 6.13
C ASN A 500 -5.15 7.34 5.45
N GLU A 501 -4.30 8.31 5.79
CA GLU A 501 -4.34 9.72 5.33
C GLU A 501 -5.57 10.53 5.81
N LEU A 502 -6.51 9.91 6.51
CA LEU A 502 -7.71 10.54 7.02
C LEU A 502 -7.53 10.98 8.46
N TYR A 503 -7.83 12.25 8.75
CA TYR A 503 -7.79 12.76 10.12
C TYR A 503 -9.07 12.39 10.88
N TYR A 504 -8.90 11.92 12.12
CA TYR A 504 -9.96 11.69 13.07
C TYR A 504 -9.76 12.61 14.27
N ARG A 505 -10.78 13.42 14.56
CA ARG A 505 -10.80 14.30 15.75
C ARG A 505 -11.59 13.60 16.84
N ASP A 506 -11.05 13.51 18.05
CA ASP A 506 -11.73 12.92 19.21
C ASP A 506 -12.27 11.49 18.95
N LEU A 507 -11.44 10.62 18.35
CA LEU A 507 -11.82 9.26 18.02
C LEU A 507 -11.99 8.44 19.31
N CYS A 508 -13.15 7.82 19.47
CA CYS A 508 -13.50 7.00 20.62
C CYS A 508 -14.04 5.65 20.15
N LEU A 509 -13.45 4.56 20.63
CA LEU A 509 -13.91 3.19 20.40
C LEU A 509 -14.16 2.49 21.75
N THR A 510 -15.33 1.89 21.91
CA THR A 510 -15.67 1.07 23.09
C THR A 510 -15.55 -0.40 22.72
N LEU A 511 -14.79 -1.16 23.51
CA LEU A 511 -14.58 -2.59 23.34
C LEU A 511 -15.30 -3.38 24.42
N THR A 512 -15.91 -4.49 24.04
CA THR A 512 -16.45 -5.50 24.95
C THR A 512 -16.08 -6.87 24.43
N ASP A 513 -15.43 -7.67 25.28
CA ASP A 513 -14.82 -8.95 24.90
C ASP A 513 -14.02 -8.83 23.58
N GLY A 514 -13.17 -7.81 23.51
CA GLY A 514 -12.27 -7.55 22.39
C GLY A 514 -12.97 -7.07 21.10
N MET A 515 -14.28 -6.90 21.08
CA MET A 515 -15.04 -6.45 19.91
C MET A 515 -15.48 -5.00 20.04
N ILE A 516 -15.42 -4.23 18.96
CA ILE A 516 -16.00 -2.87 18.92
C ILE A 516 -17.52 -2.94 19.09
N THR A 517 -18.06 -2.29 20.12
CA THR A 517 -19.50 -2.23 20.40
C THR A 517 -20.10 -0.83 20.27
N ALA A 518 -19.29 0.21 20.35
CA ALA A 518 -19.67 1.58 20.06
C ALA A 518 -18.47 2.37 19.56
N TYR A 519 -18.73 3.41 18.77
CA TYR A 519 -17.72 4.30 18.23
C TYR A 519 -18.31 5.66 17.93
N ASP A 520 -17.48 6.70 18.04
CA ASP A 520 -17.81 8.06 17.62
C ASP A 520 -16.53 8.85 17.33
N CYS A 521 -16.68 9.96 16.63
CA CYS A 521 -15.65 10.98 16.50
C CYS A 521 -16.31 12.36 16.45
N ALA A 522 -15.50 13.42 16.45
CA ALA A 522 -15.96 14.80 16.42
C ALA A 522 -15.61 15.50 15.11
N ASN A 523 -15.45 14.78 13.98
CA ASN A 523 -15.06 15.35 12.69
C ASN A 523 -16.09 16.33 12.11
N PHE A 524 -17.38 16.01 12.26
CA PHE A 524 -18.54 16.71 11.74
C PHE A 524 -19.49 17.15 12.86
N GLU A 525 -20.34 18.14 12.57
CA GLU A 525 -21.33 18.65 13.53
C GLU A 525 -22.42 17.62 13.87
N LYS A 526 -22.74 16.72 12.93
CA LYS A 526 -23.75 15.68 13.13
C LYS A 526 -23.09 14.36 13.49
N GLU A 527 -23.55 13.76 14.57
CA GLU A 527 -23.11 12.45 15.06
C GLU A 527 -23.29 11.32 14.02
N GLU A 528 -24.36 11.35 13.23
CA GLU A 528 -24.59 10.36 12.16
C GLU A 528 -23.52 10.41 11.06
N ASP A 529 -23.05 11.62 10.72
CA ASP A 529 -21.99 11.79 9.72
C ASP A 529 -20.64 11.28 10.27
N ASN A 530 -20.38 11.47 11.57
CA ASN A 530 -19.20 10.93 12.26
C ASN A 530 -19.18 9.40 12.28
N ARG A 531 -20.31 8.78 12.62
CA ARG A 531 -20.44 7.32 12.59
C ARG A 531 -20.27 6.76 11.19
N THR A 532 -20.91 7.37 10.19
CA THR A 532 -20.76 6.98 8.78
C THR A 532 -19.29 7.05 8.37
N TYR A 533 -18.58 8.11 8.74
CA TYR A 533 -17.16 8.27 8.45
C TYR A 533 -16.29 7.15 9.05
N ILE A 534 -16.57 6.70 10.27
CA ILE A 534 -15.89 5.55 10.89
C ILE A 534 -16.28 4.23 10.20
N GLU A 535 -17.56 4.03 9.92
CA GLU A 535 -18.06 2.81 9.26
C GLU A 535 -17.42 2.59 7.88
N GLU A 536 -17.30 3.65 7.08
CA GLU A 536 -16.75 3.56 5.72
C GLU A 536 -15.22 3.37 5.72
N ASN A 537 -14.51 4.04 6.63
CA ASN A 537 -13.06 4.22 6.51
C ASN A 537 -12.23 3.47 7.56
N LEU A 538 -12.78 3.14 8.73
CA LEU A 538 -12.11 2.39 9.79
C LEU A 538 -12.66 0.97 9.92
N LEU A 539 -13.99 0.81 9.84
CA LEU A 539 -14.62 -0.51 9.89
C LEU A 539 -14.74 -1.20 8.53
N TYR A 540 -14.46 -0.49 7.43
CA TYR A 540 -14.57 -1.03 6.06
C TYR A 540 -15.94 -1.68 5.77
N HIS A 541 -17.01 -1.07 6.30
CA HIS A 541 -18.40 -1.56 6.27
C HIS A 541 -18.68 -2.87 7.03
N HIS A 542 -17.72 -3.36 7.81
CA HIS A 542 -17.98 -4.43 8.77
C HIS A 542 -18.83 -3.90 9.93
N ARG A 543 -19.72 -4.75 10.46
CA ARG A 543 -20.58 -4.36 11.59
C ARG A 543 -19.80 -4.10 12.88
N THR A 544 -18.66 -4.77 13.02
CA THR A 544 -17.75 -4.70 14.16
C THR A 544 -16.41 -5.31 13.73
N LEU A 545 -15.34 -4.95 14.41
CA LEU A 545 -14.01 -5.54 14.27
C LEU A 545 -13.49 -5.98 15.65
N PRO A 546 -12.68 -7.04 15.73
CA PRO A 546 -11.94 -7.38 16.94
C PRO A 546 -10.71 -6.48 17.10
N ILE A 547 -10.17 -6.41 18.33
CA ILE A 547 -8.79 -6.00 18.56
C ILE A 547 -7.85 -7.13 18.10
N GLY A 548 -7.14 -6.87 17.01
CA GLY A 548 -6.20 -7.82 16.41
C GLY A 548 -4.83 -7.79 17.06
N GLU A 549 -4.42 -6.63 17.57
CA GLU A 549 -3.10 -6.39 18.14
C GLU A 549 -3.15 -5.44 19.34
N PHE A 550 -2.28 -5.69 20.32
CA PHE A 550 -1.85 -4.71 21.30
C PHE A 550 -0.32 -4.64 21.31
N ALA A 551 0.21 -3.42 21.30
CA ALA A 551 1.64 -3.19 21.28
C ALA A 551 2.09 -1.98 22.11
N ILE A 552 3.36 -1.99 22.51
CA ILE A 552 4.03 -0.88 23.18
C ILE A 552 5.18 -0.41 22.29
N GLY A 553 4.97 0.72 21.62
CA GLY A 553 6.03 1.44 20.93
C GLY A 553 7.12 1.89 21.89
N THR A 554 8.39 1.82 21.48
CA THR A 554 9.59 2.16 22.26
C THR A 554 10.46 3.20 21.56
N ASN A 555 10.09 3.68 20.38
CA ASN A 555 10.89 4.63 19.61
C ASN A 555 10.63 6.09 20.04
N THR A 556 11.07 6.42 21.24
CA THR A 556 10.99 7.77 21.82
C THR A 556 11.82 8.80 21.04
N THR A 557 12.88 8.37 20.35
CA THR A 557 13.65 9.22 19.42
C THR A 557 12.79 9.72 18.27
N ALA A 558 12.04 8.82 17.62
CA ALA A 558 11.10 9.19 16.57
C ALA A 558 10.00 10.12 17.10
N TYR A 559 9.47 9.84 18.30
CA TYR A 559 8.47 10.69 18.94
C TYR A 559 8.96 12.13 19.16
N VAL A 560 10.14 12.30 19.75
CA VAL A 560 10.72 13.63 20.03
C VAL A 560 11.05 14.37 18.73
N MET A 561 11.57 13.65 17.72
CA MET A 561 11.82 14.22 16.39
C MET A 561 10.50 14.71 15.76
N ALA A 562 9.44 13.89 15.80
CA ALA A 562 8.13 14.24 15.26
C ALA A 562 7.57 15.53 15.88
N GLU A 563 7.70 15.70 17.20
CA GLU A 563 7.29 16.91 17.92
C GLU A 563 8.18 18.12 17.55
N GLN A 564 9.51 17.94 17.54
CA GLN A 564 10.48 18.99 17.22
C GLN A 564 10.24 19.61 15.84
N TYR A 565 9.91 18.78 14.85
CA TYR A 565 9.61 19.24 13.49
C TYR A 565 8.12 19.53 13.27
N SER A 566 7.25 19.13 14.19
CA SER A 566 5.78 19.24 14.09
C SER A 566 5.22 18.49 12.88
N ILE A 567 5.70 17.26 12.69
CA ILE A 567 5.38 16.40 11.54
C ILE A 567 4.67 15.10 11.91
N ALA A 568 4.23 14.92 13.16
CA ALA A 568 3.58 13.68 13.62
C ALA A 568 2.42 13.24 12.70
N GLY A 569 1.57 14.17 12.27
CA GLY A 569 0.45 13.89 11.35
C GLY A 569 0.85 13.61 9.89
N LYS A 570 2.14 13.61 9.57
CA LYS A 570 2.69 13.30 8.25
C LYS A 570 3.53 12.02 8.23
N LEU A 571 3.76 11.41 9.39
CA LEU A 571 4.53 10.16 9.49
C LEU A 571 3.67 8.99 9.00
N PRO A 572 4.30 7.99 8.35
CA PRO A 572 3.60 6.76 8.00
C PRO A 572 3.33 5.96 9.27
N ILE A 573 2.32 5.09 9.22
CA ILE A 573 1.96 4.21 10.35
C ILE A 573 3.18 3.41 10.81
N LEU A 574 4.01 2.91 9.88
CA LEU A 574 5.28 2.22 10.16
C LEU A 574 6.17 2.92 11.20
N ILE A 575 6.19 4.26 11.22
CA ILE A 575 6.96 5.04 12.20
C ILE A 575 6.06 5.46 13.37
N ALA A 576 4.83 5.90 13.08
CA ALA A 576 3.92 6.44 14.08
C ALA A 576 3.52 5.42 15.15
N GLU A 577 3.30 4.16 14.77
CA GLU A 577 2.94 3.07 15.69
C GLU A 577 4.00 2.85 16.78
N LYS A 578 5.28 3.06 16.43
CA LYS A 578 6.43 2.88 17.33
C LYS A 578 6.61 4.03 18.32
N MET A 579 5.79 5.07 18.25
CA MET A 579 5.87 6.29 19.06
C MET A 579 4.95 6.28 20.30
N GLY A 580 4.38 5.13 20.67
CA GLY A 580 3.58 4.95 21.88
C GLY A 580 2.86 3.60 21.91
N PRO A 581 2.07 3.30 22.96
CA PRO A 581 1.17 2.15 22.95
C PRO A 581 0.15 2.28 21.82
N HIS A 582 -0.09 1.19 21.08
CA HIS A 582 -1.06 1.17 19.99
C HIS A 582 -1.87 -0.12 19.96
N PHE A 583 -3.00 -0.04 19.24
CA PHE A 583 -4.00 -1.09 19.16
C PHE A 583 -4.50 -1.20 17.72
N ALA A 584 -4.43 -2.39 17.14
CA ALA A 584 -4.93 -2.63 15.80
C ALA A 584 -6.37 -3.14 15.84
N MET A 585 -7.26 -2.50 15.11
CA MET A 585 -8.63 -2.98 14.88
C MET A 585 -8.68 -3.80 13.59
N GLY A 586 -9.20 -5.04 13.65
CA GLY A 586 -9.29 -5.96 12.52
C GLY A 586 -8.53 -7.26 12.74
N ASP A 587 -7.89 -7.76 11.69
CA ASP A 587 -7.16 -9.03 11.67
C ASP A 587 -5.93 -8.99 12.58
N THR A 588 -5.46 -10.14 13.04
CA THR A 588 -4.18 -10.22 13.77
C THR A 588 -3.02 -9.92 12.82
N CYS A 589 -1.89 -9.43 13.35
CA CYS A 589 -0.65 -9.25 12.56
C CYS A 589 -0.09 -10.56 12.00
N TYR A 590 -0.56 -11.69 12.52
CA TYR A 590 -0.24 -13.04 12.06
C TYR A 590 -1.26 -13.61 11.08
N ALA A 591 -2.14 -12.80 10.49
CA ALA A 591 -3.15 -13.30 9.56
C ALA A 591 -2.52 -14.17 8.47
N TRP A 592 -3.03 -15.40 8.32
CA TRP A 592 -2.54 -16.48 7.45
C TRP A 592 -1.24 -17.18 7.91
N ALA A 593 -0.58 -16.67 8.95
CA ALA A 593 0.64 -17.21 9.55
C ALA A 593 0.43 -17.76 10.97
N GLU A 594 -0.81 -17.76 11.51
CA GLU A 594 -1.06 -18.09 12.91
C GLU A 594 -0.63 -19.52 13.29
N ASP A 595 -0.70 -20.46 12.35
CA ASP A 595 -0.32 -21.86 12.57
C ASP A 595 1.19 -22.12 12.40
N SER A 596 1.96 -21.12 11.97
CA SER A 596 3.42 -21.24 11.76
C SER A 596 4.19 -20.79 13.00
N PRO A 597 4.98 -21.67 13.65
CA PRO A 597 5.73 -21.32 14.86
C PRO A 597 6.65 -20.11 14.65
N MET A 598 6.62 -19.18 15.61
CA MET A 598 7.47 -18.00 15.63
C MET A 598 8.23 -17.93 16.94
N TYR A 599 9.48 -17.48 16.87
CA TYR A 599 10.38 -17.47 18.02
C TYR A 599 11.06 -16.12 18.17
N ASN A 600 11.09 -15.62 19.39
CA ASN A 600 11.89 -14.45 19.73
C ASN A 600 13.39 -14.77 19.72
N PRO A 601 14.25 -13.72 19.71
CA PRO A 601 15.70 -13.89 19.81
C PRO A 601 16.17 -14.65 21.06
N ASP A 602 15.41 -14.61 22.15
CA ASP A 602 15.66 -15.37 23.38
C ASP A 602 15.35 -16.89 23.25
N GLY A 603 14.74 -17.29 22.14
CA GLY A 603 14.38 -18.66 21.81
C GLY A 603 12.99 -19.10 22.26
N LYS A 604 12.22 -18.24 22.96
CA LYS A 604 10.84 -18.55 23.36
C LYS A 604 9.91 -18.50 22.14
N GLU A 605 8.94 -19.40 22.11
CA GLU A 605 7.87 -19.41 21.10
C GLU A 605 6.83 -18.36 21.43
N VAL A 606 6.50 -17.51 20.47
CA VAL A 606 5.37 -16.59 20.59
C VAL A 606 4.09 -17.39 20.42
N ILE A 607 3.31 -17.56 21.49
CA ILE A 607 2.08 -18.36 21.44
C ILE A 607 0.84 -17.54 21.09
N ALA A 608 0.87 -16.24 21.37
CA ALA A 608 -0.23 -15.31 21.18
C ALA A 608 -0.31 -14.81 19.73
N ARG A 609 -0.51 -15.75 18.80
CA ARG A 609 -0.63 -15.49 17.35
C ARG A 609 -2.08 -15.42 16.88
N GLU A 610 -2.97 -16.15 17.55
CA GLU A 610 -4.39 -16.19 17.27
C GLU A 610 -5.22 -15.66 18.44
N ASN A 611 -6.47 -15.32 18.14
CA ASN A 611 -7.51 -14.92 19.08
C ASN A 611 -8.83 -15.62 18.72
N GLU A 612 -9.90 -15.41 19.47
CA GLU A 612 -11.16 -16.15 19.33
C GLU A 612 -11.86 -15.91 17.98
N VAL A 613 -11.52 -14.83 17.27
CA VAL A 613 -12.05 -14.59 15.92
C VAL A 613 -11.15 -15.22 14.86
N SER A 614 -9.84 -14.98 14.88
CA SER A 614 -8.90 -15.59 13.92
C SER A 614 -8.84 -17.12 14.03
N ALA A 615 -9.08 -17.69 15.22
CA ALA A 615 -9.21 -19.14 15.44
C ALA A 615 -10.33 -19.79 14.60
N LYS A 616 -11.36 -19.02 14.21
CA LYS A 616 -12.46 -19.51 13.35
C LYS A 616 -11.97 -19.94 11.97
N ARG A 617 -10.75 -19.57 11.55
CA ARG A 617 -10.16 -20.02 10.27
C ARG A 617 -10.08 -21.54 10.16
N LYS A 618 -9.92 -22.22 11.32
CA LYS A 618 -9.87 -23.69 11.42
C LYS A 618 -11.21 -24.33 11.05
N GLU A 619 -12.31 -23.57 11.10
CA GLU A 619 -13.66 -23.99 10.72
C GLU A 619 -14.09 -23.38 9.37
N ASP A 620 -13.92 -22.07 9.22
CA ASP A 620 -14.34 -21.26 8.08
C ASP A 620 -13.47 -19.99 7.98
N PRO A 621 -12.44 -19.98 7.09
CA PRO A 621 -11.56 -18.82 6.89
C PRO A 621 -12.29 -17.51 6.58
N SER A 622 -13.48 -17.56 5.97
CA SER A 622 -14.26 -16.35 5.65
C SER A 622 -14.82 -15.62 6.88
N LYS A 623 -14.77 -16.25 8.06
CA LYS A 623 -15.22 -15.69 9.34
C LYS A 623 -14.08 -15.22 10.24
N ALA A 624 -12.84 -15.43 9.82
CA ALA A 624 -11.63 -15.11 10.57
C ALA A 624 -10.94 -13.84 10.07
N TYR A 625 -11.01 -13.59 8.76
CA TYR A 625 -10.29 -12.50 8.11
C TYR A 625 -11.25 -11.44 7.55
N PHE A 626 -11.10 -10.22 8.03
CA PHE A 626 -11.85 -9.03 7.64
C PHE A 626 -11.17 -8.27 6.50
N GLY A 627 -9.88 -8.52 6.25
CA GLY A 627 -9.08 -7.86 5.23
C GLY A 627 -8.66 -6.45 5.62
N CYS A 628 -8.60 -6.15 6.91
CA CYS A 628 -8.15 -4.88 7.46
C CYS A 628 -7.39 -5.07 8.77
N HIS A 629 -6.45 -4.17 9.03
CA HIS A 629 -5.68 -4.05 10.25
C HIS A 629 -5.34 -2.57 10.36
N THR A 630 -5.76 -1.89 11.42
CA THR A 630 -5.62 -0.42 11.52
C THR A 630 -5.17 -0.02 12.91
N ASP A 631 -3.93 0.44 12.99
CA ASP A 631 -3.22 0.83 14.20
C ASP A 631 -3.61 2.21 14.70
N ILE A 632 -3.99 2.28 15.98
CA ILE A 632 -4.35 3.51 16.66
C ILE A 632 -3.40 3.72 17.83
N THR A 633 -2.48 4.68 17.69
CA THR A 633 -1.45 4.98 18.70
C THR A 633 -1.91 6.06 19.69
N ILE A 634 -1.67 5.81 20.98
CA ILE A 634 -1.80 6.81 22.03
C ILE A 634 -0.46 7.55 22.18
N PRO A 635 -0.40 8.88 21.96
CA PRO A 635 0.83 9.64 22.15
C PRO A 635 1.32 9.60 23.61
N TYR A 636 2.63 9.52 23.86
CA TYR A 636 3.17 9.50 25.23
C TYR A 636 2.71 10.68 26.11
N ARG A 637 2.56 11.88 25.53
CA ARG A 637 2.04 13.07 26.26
C ARG A 637 0.60 12.91 26.76
N GLU A 638 -0.18 12.01 26.16
CA GLU A 638 -1.58 11.72 26.47
C GLU A 638 -1.72 10.45 27.33
N LEU A 639 -0.61 9.83 27.72
CA LEU A 639 -0.58 8.56 28.45
C LEU A 639 -0.35 8.81 29.96
N GLN A 640 -1.27 8.30 30.78
CA GLN A 640 -1.13 8.30 32.24
C GLN A 640 -0.29 7.11 32.69
N SER A 641 -0.68 5.90 32.32
CA SER A 641 0.04 4.69 32.71
C SER A 641 -0.18 3.51 31.79
N VAL A 642 0.81 2.65 31.72
CA VAL A 642 0.69 1.27 31.23
C VAL A 642 1.23 0.37 32.33
N ALA A 643 0.39 -0.53 32.84
CA ALA A 643 0.75 -1.42 33.93
C ALA A 643 0.30 -2.86 33.64
N VAL A 644 1.17 -3.81 33.95
CA VAL A 644 0.86 -5.24 33.90
C VAL A 644 0.11 -5.60 35.18
N GLU A 645 -1.04 -6.23 35.06
CA GLU A 645 -1.82 -6.76 36.18
C GLU A 645 -1.61 -8.28 36.28
N LYS A 646 -1.07 -8.74 37.40
CA LYS A 646 -0.85 -10.17 37.66
C LYS A 646 -2.13 -10.83 38.16
N ALA A 647 -2.17 -12.16 38.05
CA ALA A 647 -3.27 -12.97 38.55
C ALA A 647 -3.52 -12.84 40.08
N ASP A 648 -2.50 -12.44 40.86
CA ASP A 648 -2.60 -12.19 42.30
C ASP A 648 -3.07 -10.76 42.66
N GLY A 649 -3.32 -9.91 41.66
CA GLY A 649 -3.75 -8.53 41.82
C GLY A 649 -2.62 -7.52 42.04
N THR A 650 -1.36 -7.96 42.05
CA THR A 650 -0.21 -7.03 42.03
C THR A 650 0.00 -6.44 40.64
N THR A 651 0.59 -5.25 40.58
CA THR A 651 0.84 -4.54 39.33
C THR A 651 2.33 -4.27 39.12
N ILE A 652 2.79 -4.36 37.86
CA ILE A 652 4.12 -3.91 37.44
C ILE A 652 3.94 -2.68 36.56
N PRO A 653 4.39 -1.49 36.99
CA PRO A 653 4.32 -0.30 36.14
C PRO A 653 5.38 -0.39 35.03
N LEU A 654 4.95 -0.21 33.78
CA LEU A 654 5.84 -0.13 32.63
C LEU A 654 6.10 1.34 32.25
N ILE A 655 5.02 2.12 32.20
CA ILE A 655 5.02 3.54 31.88
C ILE A 655 4.20 4.28 32.91
N GLU A 656 4.72 5.41 33.41
CA GLU A 656 4.00 6.38 34.23
C GLU A 656 4.23 7.79 33.69
N GLU A 657 3.16 8.57 33.61
CA GLU A 657 3.16 9.95 33.10
C GLU A 657 3.83 10.12 31.72
N GLY A 658 3.75 9.10 30.87
CA GLY A 658 4.34 9.09 29.53
C GLY A 658 5.85 8.80 29.52
N ARG A 659 6.41 8.27 30.61
CA ARG A 659 7.82 7.88 30.76
C ARG A 659 7.93 6.42 31.13
N PHE A 660 8.93 5.73 30.58
CA PHE A 660 9.22 4.35 30.96
C PHE A 660 9.78 4.31 32.40
N VAL A 661 9.23 3.45 33.25
CA VAL A 661 9.64 3.32 34.67
C VAL A 661 10.10 1.93 35.05
N LEU A 662 9.96 0.94 34.15
CA LEU A 662 10.45 -0.41 34.36
C LEU A 662 11.99 -0.42 34.41
N PRO A 663 12.63 -1.08 35.40
CA PRO A 663 14.08 -1.23 35.42
C PRO A 663 14.62 -1.85 34.13
N GLY A 664 15.68 -1.26 33.57
CA GLY A 664 16.27 -1.68 32.29
C GLY A 664 15.74 -0.94 31.06
N THR A 665 14.75 -0.06 31.24
CA THR A 665 14.16 0.76 30.16
C THR A 665 14.55 2.24 30.22
N GLU A 666 15.44 2.62 31.12
CA GLU A 666 15.81 4.02 31.40
C GLU A 666 16.36 4.73 30.15
N GLU A 667 17.11 4.01 29.32
CA GLU A 667 17.67 4.53 28.07
C GLU A 667 16.60 5.01 27.07
N LEU A 668 15.37 4.48 27.14
CA LEU A 668 14.26 4.98 26.31
C LEU A 668 13.83 6.39 26.70
N ASN A 669 14.15 6.85 27.91
CA ASN A 669 13.78 8.19 28.34
C ASN A 669 14.79 9.27 27.93
N GLU A 670 16.00 8.90 27.50
CA GLU A 670 17.07 9.84 27.11
C GLU A 670 16.64 10.88 26.07
N PRO A 671 15.88 10.52 25.00
CA PRO A 671 15.48 11.50 23.99
C PRO A 671 14.60 12.62 24.54
N PHE A 672 13.89 12.39 25.64
CA PHE A 672 12.95 13.36 26.16
C PHE A 672 13.58 14.50 26.98
N GLY A 673 14.87 14.41 27.31
CA GLY A 673 15.61 15.41 28.11
C GLY A 673 15.83 14.98 29.55
#